data_AF-A0A7K5A8Y3-F1
#
_entry.id   AF-A0A7K5A8Y3-F1
#
_cell.length_a   1.000
_cell.length_b   1.000
_cell.length_c   1.000
_cell.angle_alpha   90.00
_cell.angle_beta   90.00
_cell.angle_gamma   90.00
#
_symmetry.space_group_name_H-M   'P 1'
#
loop_
_entity.id
_entity.type
_entity.pdbx_description
1 polymer ?
#
loop_
_entity_poly.entity_id
_entity_poly.type
_entity_poly.pdbx_seq_one_letter_code
_entity_poly.pdbx_strand_id
1 'polypeptide(L)'
;GDIVGLYEGTDQGDPLSTGVVTRVTSKAITVAFEESHEGSLSLAQESSFRLLKLANDITYTRLKKALDALRQYRGGPASHLIDVLFFAASPSTSSETKPLNLHNTSLDASQRDAVTFALAQRELAIIHGPPGTGKTTTLVEIILQGVQQGLKVLCCAPSNIAVDNLVERLAGSSARILRLGHPARLLEPLQHHSLDAVLARGHSAQVLADIRKDIDQAFVRNKKAQEKGERSQYLSEIKALRKELREREQTAMVAALTHASVVLATNTGASSDGPLKLLPENHFDLVVIDECAQALEASCWIPLLRAPRCILAGDHKQLPPTIISHKAVVALGLIPAEWKRLLYGTKPVSLPAAPRCMMQTEPLGTSDHSFPGLLTGPFPNPLCRDLPGVTTTKETAIPLLLIDTAGCGLFELEGEDEHSKGNPGEVELVGLHIQALVEAGVKAHDIAVIAPYNLQVDMLREHLCHRHPELEIKSVDGFQGREKEAVILSFVRSNRKGEVGFLAEERRINVAVTRARRHVALVCDTDTMGSQAFLRRLLDYFSQHGEVRSAFEYLDSLVPDSSGPEPRGKRPPGPKLPAAPEPKGRRPKAAASKATQPKVEAAPLSPNTSDPGRGSTETSGDAERFRAMLVAFLESSEPQLDFPPSLSSHERLLVHLMAEELGLQHVSTGEGRLRRLRVRRKEPAEPGSERLSPPQPPSTAPPAPAEIGGGSGGPGKVDLKSLHLERVQREKARQEAMRKALGPQGSSRKKDKSEAKGRAGAGSVAEEDIDALISAAVKADTTCSFPRCKASVTTLGQLCLHCGRRHCLSHHIPEVHGCGEKAKAHARQRISREGVLYPGSGSKDKTLDPATRAQLQRRLDQKLSELTSQRKGRKKDREK
;
A
#
# COMPACT_ATOMS: atom_id res chain seq x y z
N GLY A 1 7.53 4.71 16.86
CA GLY A 1 7.04 3.37 16.51
C GLY A 1 8.07 2.56 15.73
N ASP A 2 8.92 3.20 14.95
CA ASP A 2 9.88 2.53 14.10
C ASP A 2 10.95 1.80 14.92
N ILE A 3 11.41 0.66 14.40
CA ILE A 3 12.55 -0.07 14.96
C ILE A 3 13.82 0.55 14.39
N VAL A 4 14.76 0.86 15.26
CA VAL A 4 16.04 1.45 14.91
C VAL A 4 17.17 0.63 15.52
N GLY A 5 18.25 0.46 14.76
CA GLY A 5 19.52 -0.02 15.25
C GLY A 5 20.38 1.17 15.67
N LEU A 6 21.03 1.05 16.83
CA LEU A 6 22.00 2.00 17.33
C LEU A 6 23.42 1.48 17.03
N TYR A 7 24.28 2.32 16.48
CA TYR A 7 25.67 2.00 16.12
C TYR A 7 26.59 3.08 16.70
N GLU A 8 27.82 2.73 17.10
CA GLU A 8 28.84 3.68 17.56
C GLU A 8 29.76 4.05 16.38
N GLY A 9 29.95 5.35 16.16
CA GLY A 9 30.82 5.90 15.13
C GLY A 9 30.48 5.45 13.70
N THR A 10 31.53 5.09 12.94
CA THR A 10 31.46 4.64 11.55
C THR A 10 31.40 3.12 11.41
N ASP A 11 31.20 2.39 12.51
CA ASP A 11 31.27 0.93 12.49
C ASP A 11 30.14 0.33 11.64
N GLN A 12 30.51 -0.59 10.74
CA GLN A 12 29.58 -1.26 9.81
C GLN A 12 29.14 -2.65 10.32
N GLY A 13 29.49 -2.99 11.56
CA GLY A 13 29.14 -4.24 12.22
C GLY A 13 27.67 -4.32 12.66
N ASP A 14 27.37 -5.28 13.53
CA ASP A 14 26.04 -5.45 14.11
C ASP A 14 25.64 -4.24 15.00
N PRO A 15 24.33 -3.90 15.08
CA PRO A 15 23.88 -2.82 15.94
C PRO A 15 24.21 -3.13 17.41
N LEU A 16 24.71 -2.13 18.15
CA LEU A 16 24.94 -2.19 19.60
C LEU A 16 23.67 -2.61 20.34
N SER A 17 22.54 -2.09 19.86
CA SER A 17 21.21 -2.48 20.33
C SER A 17 20.16 -2.09 19.30
N THR A 18 19.01 -2.75 19.44
CA THR A 18 17.80 -2.38 18.71
C THR A 18 16.82 -1.72 19.67
N GLY A 19 16.20 -0.65 19.21
CA GLY A 19 15.26 0.14 19.99
C GLY A 19 14.05 0.55 19.18
N VAL A 20 13.04 1.05 19.88
CA VAL A 20 11.81 1.58 19.30
C VAL A 20 11.81 3.09 19.47
N VAL A 21 11.72 3.83 18.37
CA VAL A 21 11.59 5.29 18.40
C VAL A 21 10.33 5.66 19.17
N THR A 22 10.44 6.52 20.17
CA THR A 22 9.32 6.98 21.00
C THR A 22 8.87 8.38 20.63
N ARG A 23 9.82 9.25 20.25
CA ARG A 23 9.53 10.63 19.87
C ARG A 23 10.50 11.08 18.78
N VAL A 24 10.00 11.80 17.79
CA VAL A 24 10.81 12.48 16.78
C VAL A 24 10.42 13.95 16.81
N THR A 25 11.41 14.82 16.97
CA THR A 25 11.26 16.27 16.87
C THR A 25 12.24 16.77 15.82
N SER A 26 12.12 18.03 15.40
CA SER A 26 13.07 18.64 14.45
C SER A 26 14.51 18.68 14.95
N LYS A 27 14.74 18.52 16.27
CA LYS A 27 16.06 18.63 16.91
C LYS A 27 16.54 17.38 17.64
N ALA A 28 15.66 16.41 17.89
CA ALA A 28 15.96 15.25 18.71
C ALA A 28 15.09 14.04 18.37
N ILE A 29 15.68 12.85 18.47
CA ILE A 29 15.01 11.55 18.38
C ILE A 29 15.16 10.84 19.72
N THR A 30 14.05 10.45 20.33
CA THR A 30 14.02 9.65 21.55
C THR A 30 13.75 8.20 21.18
N VAL A 31 14.54 7.27 21.72
CA VAL A 31 14.46 5.84 21.45
C VAL A 31 14.38 5.07 22.77
N ALA A 32 13.43 4.15 22.88
CA ALA A 32 13.35 3.19 23.96
C ALA A 32 14.08 1.92 23.54
N PHE A 33 15.10 1.54 24.28
CA PHE A 33 15.80 0.27 24.07
C PHE A 33 15.23 -0.79 25.01
N GLU A 34 15.12 -2.02 24.53
CA GLU A 34 14.92 -3.16 25.42
C GLU A 34 16.22 -3.33 26.21
N GLU A 35 16.17 -3.35 27.55
CA GLU A 35 17.36 -3.55 28.37
C GLU A 35 18.00 -4.88 27.97
N SER A 36 19.12 -4.80 27.25
CA SER A 36 19.79 -6.00 26.76
C SER A 36 20.21 -6.86 27.96
N HIS A 37 19.97 -8.17 27.84
CA HIS A 37 20.29 -9.15 28.89
C HIS A 37 21.74 -9.10 29.40
N GLU A 38 22.64 -8.42 28.67
CA GLU A 38 24.06 -8.28 28.95
C GLU A 38 24.51 -6.86 29.36
N GLY A 39 23.62 -5.88 29.50
CA GLY A 39 23.97 -4.59 30.14
C GLY A 39 25.08 -3.78 29.44
N SER A 40 25.25 -3.95 28.12
CA SER A 40 26.38 -3.39 27.35
C SER A 40 26.18 -1.95 26.87
N LEU A 41 24.99 -1.36 26.99
CA LEU A 41 24.73 0.01 26.50
C LEU A 41 25.25 1.08 27.46
N SER A 42 26.57 1.16 27.62
CA SER A 42 27.23 2.30 28.22
C SER A 42 27.35 3.41 27.17
N LEU A 43 26.30 4.20 26.99
CA LEU A 43 26.33 5.42 26.18
C LEU A 43 27.25 6.45 26.86
N ALA A 44 28.54 6.43 26.55
CA ALA A 44 29.45 7.49 26.98
C ALA A 44 29.01 8.81 26.34
N GLN A 45 28.97 9.89 27.14
CA GLN A 45 28.45 11.21 26.72
C GLN A 45 29.23 11.86 25.56
N GLU A 46 30.38 11.31 25.18
CA GLU A 46 31.28 11.88 24.15
C GLU A 46 31.36 11.05 22.85
N SER A 47 30.68 9.89 22.77
CA SER A 47 30.68 9.07 21.56
C SER A 47 29.70 9.60 20.50
N SER A 48 30.09 9.55 19.23
CA SER A 48 29.16 9.75 18.12
C SER A 48 28.37 8.47 17.86
N PHE A 49 27.05 8.58 17.72
CA PHE A 49 26.17 7.44 17.45
C PHE A 49 25.43 7.63 16.13
N ARG A 50 25.21 6.53 15.42
CA ARG A 50 24.37 6.47 14.23
C ARG A 50 23.10 5.69 14.55
N LEU A 51 21.96 6.27 14.15
CA LEU A 51 20.66 5.61 14.22
C LEU A 51 20.27 5.15 12.81
N LEU A 52 20.00 3.87 12.62
CA LEU A 52 19.53 3.31 11.35
C LEU A 52 18.13 2.73 11.52
N LYS A 53 17.18 3.13 10.67
CA LYS A 53 15.86 2.49 10.65
C LYS A 53 15.99 1.07 10.10
N LEU A 54 15.56 0.09 10.91
CA LEU A 54 15.57 -1.32 10.55
C LEU A 54 14.21 -1.74 9.97
N ALA A 55 14.22 -2.76 9.11
CA ALA A 55 13.00 -3.42 8.70
C ALA A 55 12.36 -4.09 9.93
N ASN A 56 11.05 -3.88 10.12
CA ASN A 56 10.34 -4.48 11.23
C ASN A 56 9.84 -5.88 10.84
N ASP A 57 10.73 -6.87 10.91
CA ASP A 57 10.41 -8.27 10.61
C ASP A 57 9.50 -8.92 11.67
N ILE A 58 9.35 -8.31 12.84
CA ILE A 58 8.44 -8.79 13.89
C ILE A 58 7.01 -8.82 13.36
N THR A 59 6.61 -7.81 12.57
CA THR A 59 5.27 -7.78 11.98
C THR A 59 5.05 -8.97 11.07
N TYR A 60 5.97 -9.23 10.12
CA TYR A 60 5.88 -10.35 9.20
C TYR A 60 5.96 -11.72 9.91
N THR A 61 6.81 -11.82 10.93
CA THR A 61 6.94 -13.03 11.75
C THR A 61 5.63 -13.36 12.48
N ARG A 62 4.98 -12.35 13.07
CA ARG A 62 3.68 -12.52 13.73
C ARG A 62 2.57 -12.91 12.76
N LEU A 63 2.55 -12.30 11.57
CA LEU A 63 1.60 -12.66 10.51
C LEU A 63 1.79 -14.13 10.08
N LYS A 64 3.03 -14.54 9.81
CA LYS A 64 3.35 -15.92 9.43
C LYS A 64 2.94 -16.91 10.51
N LYS A 65 3.28 -16.63 11.78
CA LYS A 65 2.89 -17.47 12.92
C LYS A 65 1.37 -17.61 13.05
N ALA A 66 0.60 -16.54 12.83
CA ALA A 66 -0.85 -16.61 12.88
C ALA A 66 -1.44 -17.47 11.77
N LEU A 67 -0.90 -17.38 10.55
CA LEU A 67 -1.29 -18.26 9.45
C LEU A 67 -0.91 -19.73 9.70
N ASP A 68 0.28 -19.97 10.27
CA ASP A 68 0.70 -21.32 10.66
C ASP A 68 -0.22 -21.88 11.76
N ALA A 69 -0.59 -21.06 12.74
CA ALA A 69 -1.55 -21.42 13.79
C ALA A 69 -2.95 -21.71 13.20
N LEU A 70 -3.43 -20.89 12.26
CA LEU A 70 -4.69 -21.13 11.55
C LEU A 70 -4.66 -22.47 10.79
N ARG A 71 -3.57 -22.76 10.07
CA ARG A 71 -3.41 -24.03 9.32
C ARG A 71 -3.39 -25.25 10.25
N GLN A 72 -2.81 -25.09 11.43
CA GLN A 72 -2.72 -26.13 12.46
C GLN A 72 -3.93 -26.16 13.40
N TYR A 73 -4.91 -25.28 13.20
CA TYR A 73 -6.10 -25.22 14.02
C TYR A 73 -6.93 -26.49 13.78
N ARG A 74 -7.08 -27.33 14.82
CA ARG A 74 -7.80 -28.61 14.76
C ARG A 74 -9.06 -28.64 15.63
N GLY A 75 -9.18 -27.71 16.57
CA GLY A 75 -10.30 -27.61 17.49
C GLY A 75 -10.07 -26.50 18.50
N GLY A 76 -11.11 -25.73 18.81
CA GLY A 76 -11.06 -24.65 19.81
C GLY A 76 -12.26 -23.70 19.67
N PRO A 77 -12.30 -22.61 20.44
CA PRO A 77 -13.44 -21.69 20.46
C PRO A 77 -13.74 -21.10 19.08
N ALA A 78 -12.71 -20.76 18.29
CA ALA A 78 -12.87 -20.18 16.96
C ALA A 78 -13.21 -21.18 15.83
N SER A 79 -13.37 -22.48 16.11
CA SER A 79 -13.57 -23.50 15.04
C SER A 79 -14.75 -23.19 14.13
N HIS A 80 -15.93 -22.93 14.71
CA HIS A 80 -17.12 -22.65 13.92
C HIS A 80 -17.02 -21.30 13.18
N LEU A 81 -16.36 -20.30 13.79
CA LEU A 81 -16.09 -19.02 13.14
C LEU A 81 -15.19 -19.19 11.91
N ILE A 82 -14.15 -20.01 12.00
CA ILE A 82 -13.25 -20.34 10.89
C ILE A 82 -14.05 -20.97 9.75
N ASP A 83 -14.91 -21.94 10.04
CA ASP A 83 -15.74 -22.61 9.03
C ASP A 83 -16.68 -21.62 8.32
N VAL A 84 -17.27 -20.68 9.06
CA VAL A 84 -18.10 -19.60 8.48
C VAL A 84 -17.26 -18.66 7.60
N LEU A 85 -16.08 -18.23 8.07
CA LEU A 85 -15.21 -17.31 7.33
C LEU A 85 -14.61 -17.92 6.05
N PHE A 86 -14.34 -19.24 6.05
CA PHE A 86 -13.92 -19.98 4.86
C PHE A 86 -15.08 -20.49 3.99
N PHE A 87 -16.32 -20.16 4.34
CA PHE A 87 -17.54 -20.61 3.65
C PHE A 87 -17.72 -22.13 3.64
N ALA A 88 -17.11 -22.84 4.59
CA ALA A 88 -17.34 -24.27 4.83
C ALA A 88 -18.67 -24.51 5.58
N ALA A 89 -19.13 -23.52 6.35
CA ALA A 89 -20.42 -23.51 7.03
C ALA A 89 -21.18 -22.20 6.74
N SER A 90 -22.51 -22.25 6.88
CA SER A 90 -23.33 -21.02 6.87
C SER A 90 -23.41 -20.41 8.27
N PRO A 91 -23.56 -19.08 8.40
CA PRO A 91 -23.79 -18.43 9.68
C PRO A 91 -25.00 -19.04 10.41
N SER A 92 -24.90 -19.24 11.71
CA SER A 92 -26.02 -19.78 12.49
C SER A 92 -27.17 -18.78 12.55
N THR A 93 -28.37 -19.28 12.87
CA THR A 93 -29.53 -18.43 13.10
C THR A 93 -29.26 -17.45 14.25
N SER A 94 -29.70 -16.20 14.06
CA SER A 94 -29.57 -15.14 15.05
C SER A 94 -30.31 -15.49 16.34
N SER A 95 -29.73 -15.13 17.47
CA SER A 95 -30.36 -15.35 18.78
C SER A 95 -31.40 -14.27 19.04
N GLU A 96 -32.48 -14.59 19.78
CA GLU A 96 -33.40 -13.57 20.30
C GLU A 96 -32.63 -12.63 21.23
N THR A 97 -32.58 -11.35 20.87
CA THR A 97 -31.95 -10.32 21.70
C THR A 97 -32.94 -9.86 22.76
N LYS A 98 -32.48 -9.81 24.02
CA LYS A 98 -33.21 -9.12 25.08
C LYS A 98 -33.34 -7.63 24.71
N PRO A 99 -34.41 -6.94 25.16
CA PRO A 99 -34.52 -5.50 24.96
C PRO A 99 -33.29 -4.80 25.54
N LEU A 100 -32.61 -4.04 24.69
CA LEU A 100 -31.35 -3.38 25.02
C LEU A 100 -31.63 -2.00 25.60
N ASN A 101 -31.08 -1.73 26.79
CA ASN A 101 -31.03 -0.39 27.34
C ASN A 101 -29.74 0.26 26.84
N LEU A 102 -29.85 1.07 25.78
CA LEU A 102 -28.71 1.73 25.14
C LEU A 102 -28.05 2.71 26.11
N HIS A 103 -26.72 2.69 26.18
CA HIS A 103 -25.95 3.67 26.98
C HIS A 103 -26.00 5.03 26.30
N ASN A 104 -25.83 5.05 24.97
CA ASN A 104 -26.00 6.24 24.18
C ASN A 104 -27.46 6.38 23.67
N THR A 105 -28.20 7.32 24.23
CA THR A 105 -29.58 7.64 23.83
C THR A 105 -29.67 8.46 22.54
N SER A 106 -28.55 9.02 22.05
CA SER A 106 -28.50 9.84 20.84
C SER A 106 -28.24 9.05 19.56
N LEU A 107 -28.29 7.71 19.60
CA LEU A 107 -28.08 6.87 18.42
C LEU A 107 -29.27 6.96 17.47
N ASP A 108 -28.98 7.10 16.17
CA ASP A 108 -30.01 7.09 15.13
C ASP A 108 -30.63 5.69 14.93
N ALA A 109 -31.68 5.58 14.12
CA ALA A 109 -32.34 4.29 13.86
C ALA A 109 -31.38 3.26 13.25
N SER A 110 -30.56 3.66 12.29
CA SER A 110 -29.62 2.76 11.61
C SER A 110 -28.53 2.23 12.54
N GLN A 111 -28.05 3.07 13.45
CA GLN A 111 -27.07 2.70 14.46
C GLN A 111 -27.68 1.74 15.48
N ARG A 112 -28.92 1.98 15.93
CA ARG A 112 -29.65 1.09 16.85
C ARG A 112 -29.92 -0.28 16.23
N ASP A 113 -30.27 -0.31 14.94
CA ASP A 113 -30.45 -1.54 14.20
C ASP A 113 -29.13 -2.30 14.06
N ALA A 114 -28.02 -1.61 13.77
CA ALA A 114 -26.69 -2.20 13.71
C ALA A 114 -26.24 -2.79 15.05
N VAL A 115 -26.51 -2.10 16.17
CA VAL A 115 -26.22 -2.61 17.53
C VAL A 115 -27.01 -3.90 17.79
N THR A 116 -28.31 -3.86 17.55
CA THR A 116 -29.21 -5.00 17.79
C THR A 116 -28.83 -6.19 16.91
N PHE A 117 -28.62 -5.93 15.62
CA PHE A 117 -28.18 -6.93 14.65
C PHE A 117 -26.85 -7.56 15.06
N ALA A 118 -25.85 -6.75 15.41
CA ALA A 118 -24.52 -7.22 15.76
C ALA A 118 -24.55 -8.11 17.00
N LEU A 119 -25.34 -7.73 18.02
CA LEU A 119 -25.52 -8.48 19.27
C LEU A 119 -26.31 -9.78 19.08
N ALA A 120 -27.17 -9.87 18.06
CA ALA A 120 -27.93 -11.09 17.75
C ALA A 120 -27.10 -12.19 17.07
N GLN A 121 -26.03 -11.83 16.36
CA GLN A 121 -25.20 -12.79 15.62
C GLN A 121 -24.40 -13.72 16.54
N ARG A 122 -24.30 -15.00 16.19
CA ARG A 122 -23.57 -15.99 16.99
C ARG A 122 -22.09 -16.05 16.65
N GLU A 123 -21.74 -16.04 15.37
CA GLU A 123 -20.36 -16.14 14.92
C GLU A 123 -19.82 -14.81 14.37
N LEU A 124 -20.52 -14.23 13.40
CA LEU A 124 -19.99 -13.13 12.59
C LEU A 124 -21.05 -12.04 12.43
N ALA A 125 -20.67 -10.81 12.73
CA ALA A 125 -21.40 -9.63 12.27
C ALA A 125 -20.47 -8.70 11.48
N ILE A 126 -21.00 -8.13 10.40
CA ILE A 126 -20.28 -7.11 9.62
C ILE A 126 -21.06 -5.80 9.69
N ILE A 127 -20.36 -4.75 10.10
CA ILE A 127 -20.88 -3.39 10.17
C ILE A 127 -20.17 -2.56 9.12
N HIS A 128 -20.91 -2.21 8.07
CA HIS A 128 -20.42 -1.25 7.09
C HIS A 128 -20.82 0.16 7.53
N GLY A 129 -19.81 0.97 7.86
CA GLY A 129 -19.99 2.38 8.24
C GLY A 129 -19.21 3.30 7.30
N PRO A 130 -19.88 3.94 6.32
CA PRO A 130 -19.32 5.03 5.51
C PRO A 130 -18.75 6.18 6.37
N PRO A 131 -17.95 7.10 5.80
CA PRO A 131 -17.43 8.26 6.53
C PRO A 131 -18.54 9.07 7.21
N GLY A 132 -18.30 9.55 8.43
CA GLY A 132 -19.25 10.38 9.17
C GLY A 132 -20.48 9.65 9.76
N THR A 133 -20.71 8.37 9.48
CA THR A 133 -21.90 7.61 9.96
C THR A 133 -21.84 7.18 11.43
N GLY A 134 -20.78 7.54 12.16
CA GLY A 134 -20.64 7.16 13.56
C GLY A 134 -20.31 5.68 13.79
N LYS A 135 -19.60 5.03 12.85
CA LYS A 135 -19.13 3.62 12.96
C LYS A 135 -18.50 3.30 14.33
N THR A 136 -17.51 4.10 14.73
CA THR A 136 -16.84 3.91 16.02
C THR A 136 -17.78 4.17 17.20
N THR A 137 -18.76 5.08 17.08
CA THR A 137 -19.77 5.32 18.12
C THR A 137 -20.65 4.09 18.32
N THR A 138 -21.06 3.47 17.21
CA THR A 138 -21.86 2.24 17.25
C THR A 138 -21.06 1.07 17.80
N LEU A 139 -19.80 0.91 17.40
CA LEU A 139 -18.92 -0.12 17.96
C LEU A 139 -18.76 0.02 19.47
N VAL A 140 -18.57 1.24 19.97
CA VAL A 140 -18.49 1.51 21.40
C VAL A 140 -19.77 1.05 22.10
N GLU A 141 -20.94 1.38 21.58
CA GLU A 141 -22.22 0.89 22.15
C GLU A 141 -22.28 -0.65 22.16
N ILE A 142 -21.91 -1.31 21.07
CA ILE A 142 -21.90 -2.78 20.98
C ILE A 142 -20.95 -3.39 22.03
N ILE A 143 -19.77 -2.81 22.21
CA ILE A 143 -18.79 -3.25 23.21
C ILE A 143 -19.37 -3.09 24.62
N LEU A 144 -19.99 -1.95 24.93
CA LEU A 144 -20.61 -1.70 26.25
C LEU A 144 -21.76 -2.66 26.54
N GLN A 145 -22.61 -2.93 25.55
CA GLN A 145 -23.68 -3.92 25.67
C GLN A 145 -23.12 -5.33 25.88
N GLY A 146 -22.07 -5.71 25.15
CA GLY A 146 -21.39 -6.99 25.36
C GLY A 146 -20.82 -7.13 26.77
N VAL A 147 -20.14 -6.08 27.27
CA VAL A 147 -19.61 -6.03 28.63
C VAL A 147 -20.74 -6.12 29.68
N GLN A 148 -21.86 -5.44 29.46
CA GLN A 148 -23.03 -5.50 30.34
C GLN A 148 -23.67 -6.90 30.37
N GLN A 149 -23.57 -7.66 29.28
CA GLN A 149 -23.95 -9.08 29.22
C GLN A 149 -22.90 -10.01 29.85
N GLY A 150 -21.82 -9.46 30.41
CA GLY A 150 -20.75 -10.21 31.07
C GLY A 150 -19.67 -10.74 30.14
N LEU A 151 -19.66 -10.35 28.87
CA LEU A 151 -18.69 -10.82 27.88
C LEU A 151 -17.31 -10.16 28.10
N LYS A 152 -16.26 -10.93 27.87
CA LYS A 152 -14.87 -10.45 27.74
C LYS A 152 -14.57 -10.11 26.29
N VAL A 153 -14.20 -8.85 26.04
CA VAL A 153 -14.06 -8.32 24.68
C VAL A 153 -12.60 -8.01 24.35
N LEU A 154 -12.14 -8.49 23.19
CA LEU A 154 -10.86 -8.11 22.59
C LEU A 154 -11.12 -7.16 21.41
N CYS A 155 -10.80 -5.88 21.58
CA CYS A 155 -10.94 -4.87 20.54
C CYS A 155 -9.60 -4.65 19.83
N CYS A 156 -9.61 -4.80 18.51
CA CYS A 156 -8.44 -4.64 17.66
C CYS A 156 -8.69 -3.65 16.52
N ALA A 157 -7.59 -3.09 16.01
CA ALA A 157 -7.58 -2.34 14.76
C ALA A 157 -6.19 -2.44 14.09
N PRO A 158 -6.04 -2.19 12.78
CA PRO A 158 -4.75 -2.25 12.13
C PRO A 158 -3.78 -1.13 12.53
N SER A 159 -4.29 0.04 12.96
CA SER A 159 -3.48 1.22 13.29
C SER A 159 -3.60 1.61 14.77
N ASN A 160 -2.55 2.21 15.36
CA ASN A 160 -2.62 2.70 16.74
C ASN A 160 -3.69 3.78 16.92
N ILE A 161 -3.84 4.67 15.94
CA ILE A 161 -4.82 5.78 16.00
C ILE A 161 -6.25 5.22 16.10
N ALA A 162 -6.59 4.20 15.31
CA ALA A 162 -7.91 3.58 15.38
C ALA A 162 -8.18 2.92 16.74
N VAL A 163 -7.18 2.25 17.32
CA VAL A 163 -7.32 1.68 18.68
C VAL A 163 -7.45 2.79 19.72
N ASP A 164 -6.65 3.84 19.60
CA ASP A 164 -6.63 4.95 20.55
C ASP A 164 -7.97 5.73 20.52
N ASN A 165 -8.59 5.90 19.36
CA ASN A 165 -9.95 6.45 19.22
C ASN A 165 -11.00 5.59 19.96
N LEU A 166 -10.88 4.27 19.94
CA LEU A 166 -11.74 3.37 20.73
C LEU A 166 -11.47 3.52 22.24
N VAL A 167 -10.19 3.60 22.64
CA VAL A 167 -9.80 3.81 24.04
C VAL A 167 -10.38 5.12 24.57
N GLU A 168 -10.25 6.22 23.83
CA GLU A 168 -10.76 7.54 24.21
C GLU A 168 -12.27 7.51 24.48
N ARG A 169 -13.04 6.90 23.58
CA ARG A 169 -14.50 6.81 23.73
C ARG A 169 -14.95 5.85 24.83
N LEU A 170 -14.16 4.82 25.12
CA LEU A 170 -14.45 3.88 26.21
C LEU A 170 -13.94 4.38 27.57
N ALA A 171 -12.95 5.27 27.62
CA ALA A 171 -12.36 5.76 28.87
C ALA A 171 -13.37 6.50 29.77
N GLY A 172 -14.39 7.13 29.18
CA GLY A 172 -15.49 7.77 29.91
C GLY A 172 -16.62 6.84 30.36
N SER A 173 -16.54 5.54 30.04
CA SER A 173 -17.59 4.56 30.35
C SER A 173 -17.31 3.78 31.64
N SER A 174 -18.30 3.00 32.10
CA SER A 174 -18.14 2.12 33.26
C SER A 174 -17.28 0.87 32.99
N ALA A 175 -16.81 0.67 31.75
CA ALA A 175 -16.04 -0.52 31.37
C ALA A 175 -14.59 -0.43 31.87
N ARG A 176 -14.05 -1.55 32.36
CA ARG A 176 -12.63 -1.64 32.75
C ARG A 176 -11.80 -1.94 31.51
N ILE A 177 -11.15 -0.92 30.97
CA ILE A 177 -10.38 -1.03 29.74
C ILE A 177 -8.87 -1.15 29.98
N LEU A 178 -8.19 -1.89 29.11
CA LEU A 178 -6.74 -2.07 29.14
C LEU A 178 -6.16 -2.01 27.73
N ARG A 179 -5.23 -1.08 27.47
CA ARG A 179 -4.56 -0.88 26.18
C ARG A 179 -3.20 -1.59 26.16
N LEU A 180 -3.05 -2.55 25.24
CA LEU A 180 -1.78 -3.26 25.00
C LEU A 180 -0.97 -2.58 23.91
N GLY A 181 0.18 -2.06 24.26
CA GLY A 181 1.10 -1.42 23.34
C GLY A 181 2.08 -0.56 24.10
N HIS A 182 3.23 -0.27 23.49
CA HIS A 182 4.25 0.54 24.15
C HIS A 182 3.71 1.98 24.34
N PRO A 183 3.77 2.56 25.55
CA PRO A 183 3.25 3.90 25.87
C PRO A 183 3.73 5.00 24.91
N ALA A 184 4.96 4.87 24.43
CA ALA A 184 5.58 5.72 23.42
C ALA A 184 4.85 5.81 22.07
N ARG A 185 3.93 4.90 21.78
CA ARG A 185 3.13 4.89 20.54
C ARG A 185 1.68 5.33 20.77
N LEU A 186 1.34 5.70 22.01
CA LEU A 186 -0.01 6.05 22.44
C LEU A 186 -0.13 7.56 22.60
N LEU A 187 -1.33 8.09 22.37
CA LEU A 187 -1.65 9.48 22.72
C LEU A 187 -1.50 9.70 24.23
N GLU A 188 -0.89 10.82 24.61
CA GLU A 188 -0.53 11.14 26.01
C GLU A 188 -1.70 11.04 27.00
N PRO A 189 -2.93 11.54 26.70
CA PRO A 189 -4.08 11.39 27.59
C PRO A 189 -4.47 9.93 27.83
N LEU A 190 -4.17 9.04 26.89
CA LEU A 190 -4.59 7.63 26.90
C LEU A 190 -3.53 6.70 27.52
N GLN A 191 -2.33 7.21 27.83
CA GLN A 191 -1.26 6.41 28.43
C GLN A 191 -1.67 5.80 29.77
N HIS A 192 -2.59 6.44 30.50
CA HIS A 192 -3.17 5.90 31.73
C HIS A 192 -3.99 4.62 31.53
N HIS A 193 -4.35 4.23 30.32
CA HIS A 193 -5.00 2.94 30.08
C HIS A 193 -4.01 1.87 29.61
N SER A 194 -2.74 2.22 29.40
CA SER A 194 -1.70 1.27 28.97
C SER A 194 -1.39 0.24 30.04
N LEU A 195 -1.03 -0.98 29.62
CA LEU A 195 -0.61 -2.05 30.53
C LEU A 195 0.49 -1.58 31.49
N ASP A 196 1.52 -0.91 30.98
CA ASP A 196 2.65 -0.44 31.78
C ASP A 196 2.20 0.57 32.85
N ALA A 197 1.32 1.52 32.49
CA ALA A 197 0.80 2.51 33.43
C ALA A 197 -0.17 1.91 34.45
N VAL A 198 -0.88 0.84 34.11
CA VAL A 198 -1.76 0.12 35.04
C VAL A 198 -0.90 -0.68 36.03
N LEU A 199 0.14 -1.35 35.56
CA LEU A 199 1.09 -2.07 36.42
C LEU A 199 1.83 -1.13 37.38
N ALA A 200 2.23 0.05 36.89
CA ALA A 200 2.92 1.07 37.70
C ALA A 200 2.04 1.70 38.80
N ARG A 201 0.71 1.59 38.71
CA ARG A 201 -0.23 2.09 39.73
C ARG A 201 -0.83 0.98 40.61
N GLY A 202 -0.61 -0.29 40.25
CA GLY A 202 -1.14 -1.42 40.99
C GLY A 202 -0.48 -1.59 42.37
N HIS A 203 -1.10 -2.38 43.24
CA HIS A 203 -0.57 -2.68 44.58
C HIS A 203 0.83 -3.31 44.56
N SER A 204 1.19 -4.00 43.47
CA SER A 204 2.51 -4.61 43.27
C SER A 204 3.58 -3.63 42.79
N ALA A 205 3.24 -2.37 42.48
CA ALA A 205 4.17 -1.42 41.85
C ALA A 205 5.37 -1.09 42.75
N GLN A 206 5.15 -0.89 44.06
CA GLN A 206 6.22 -0.59 45.01
C GLN A 206 7.24 -1.72 45.07
N VAL A 207 6.74 -2.95 45.16
CA VAL A 207 7.56 -4.17 45.17
C VAL A 207 8.40 -4.28 43.88
N LEU A 208 7.80 -4.05 42.71
CA LEU A 208 8.52 -4.08 41.44
C LEU A 208 9.59 -2.98 41.36
N ALA A 209 9.29 -1.79 41.87
CA ALA A 209 10.24 -0.69 41.94
C ALA A 209 11.42 -0.99 42.88
N ASP A 210 11.17 -1.67 44.00
CA ASP A 210 12.23 -2.04 44.94
C ASP A 210 13.13 -3.14 44.38
N ILE A 211 12.57 -4.17 43.72
CA ILE A 211 13.38 -5.19 43.02
C ILE A 211 14.25 -4.55 41.93
N ARG A 212 13.73 -3.56 41.18
CA ARG A 212 14.53 -2.82 40.19
C ARG A 212 15.67 -2.05 40.84
N LYS A 213 15.43 -1.36 41.96
CA LYS A 213 16.50 -0.69 42.73
C LYS A 213 17.56 -1.69 43.21
N ASP A 214 17.16 -2.87 43.66
CA ASP A 214 18.09 -3.91 44.12
C ASP A 214 18.96 -4.43 42.97
N ILE A 215 18.38 -4.62 41.77
CA ILE A 215 19.12 -4.95 40.55
C ILE A 215 20.14 -3.85 40.22
N ASP A 216 19.74 -2.59 40.27
CA ASP A 216 20.63 -1.45 39.98
C ASP A 216 21.78 -1.38 40.99
N GLN A 217 21.49 -1.57 42.28
CA GLN A 217 22.51 -1.60 43.33
C GLN A 217 23.48 -2.77 43.15
N ALA A 218 22.99 -3.98 42.89
CA ALA A 218 23.82 -5.15 42.62
C ALA A 218 24.68 -4.95 41.36
N PHE A 219 24.16 -4.25 40.35
CA PHE A 219 24.91 -3.91 39.14
C PHE A 219 26.04 -2.91 39.41
N VAL A 220 25.78 -1.85 40.18
CA VAL A 220 26.82 -0.89 40.60
C VAL A 220 27.91 -1.57 41.41
N ARG A 221 27.56 -2.51 42.30
CA ARG A 221 28.53 -3.32 43.06
C ARG A 221 29.36 -4.21 42.14
N ASN A 222 28.73 -4.87 41.16
CA ASN A 222 29.40 -5.69 40.15
C ASN A 222 30.42 -4.90 39.30
N LYS A 223 30.14 -3.63 39.01
CA LYS A 223 31.06 -2.75 38.27
C LYS A 223 32.28 -2.33 39.11
N LYS A 224 32.12 -2.24 40.44
CA LYS A 224 33.18 -1.87 41.39
C LYS A 224 34.01 -3.07 41.89
N ALA A 225 33.49 -4.29 41.79
CA ALA A 225 34.17 -5.51 42.23
C ALA A 225 35.46 -5.78 41.42
N GLN A 226 36.59 -5.93 42.12
CA GLN A 226 37.87 -6.26 41.51
C GLN A 226 38.15 -7.77 41.49
N GLU A 227 37.61 -8.52 42.45
CA GLU A 227 37.82 -9.96 42.53
C GLU A 227 36.83 -10.77 41.67
N LYS A 228 37.35 -11.82 41.02
CA LYS A 228 36.55 -12.68 40.12
C LYS A 228 35.45 -13.46 40.86
N GLY A 229 35.67 -13.78 42.14
CA GLY A 229 34.70 -14.47 43.00
C GLY A 229 33.49 -13.59 43.34
N GLU A 230 33.73 -12.37 43.81
CA GLU A 230 32.68 -11.38 44.12
C GLU A 230 31.84 -11.04 42.88
N ARG A 231 32.49 -10.88 41.74
CA ARG A 231 31.82 -10.61 40.45
C ARG A 231 30.84 -11.72 40.06
N SER A 232 31.23 -12.98 40.26
CA SER A 232 30.37 -14.13 40.01
C SER A 232 29.17 -14.16 40.96
N GLN A 233 29.34 -13.76 42.21
CA GLN A 233 28.28 -13.71 43.21
C GLN A 233 27.24 -12.64 42.86
N TYR A 234 27.68 -11.41 42.54
CA TYR A 234 26.77 -10.34 42.12
C TYR A 234 26.03 -10.68 40.82
N LEU A 235 26.68 -11.35 39.85
CA LEU A 235 26.00 -11.82 38.65
C LEU A 235 24.92 -12.88 38.94
N SER A 236 25.14 -13.75 39.93
CA SER A 236 24.14 -14.73 40.35
C SER A 236 22.96 -14.05 41.06
N GLU A 237 23.23 -13.05 41.90
CA GLU A 237 22.22 -12.22 42.56
C GLU A 237 21.37 -11.46 41.54
N ILE A 238 21.99 -10.79 40.56
CA ILE A 238 21.28 -10.11 39.47
C ILE A 238 20.42 -11.09 38.68
N LYS A 239 20.90 -12.30 38.40
CA LYS A 239 20.10 -13.34 37.70
C LYS A 239 18.88 -13.77 38.53
N ALA A 240 19.04 -13.92 39.85
CA ALA A 240 17.95 -14.28 40.75
C ALA A 240 16.91 -13.17 40.83
N LEU A 241 17.33 -11.92 41.06
CA LEU A 241 16.44 -10.76 41.10
C LEU A 241 15.73 -10.53 39.77
N ARG A 242 16.40 -10.72 38.63
CA ARG A 242 15.76 -10.65 37.30
C ARG A 242 14.73 -11.76 37.08
N LYS A 243 14.97 -12.96 37.63
CA LYS A 243 13.99 -14.05 37.58
C LYS A 243 12.77 -13.70 38.41
N GLU A 244 12.97 -13.23 39.64
CA GLU A 244 11.90 -12.81 40.53
C GLU A 244 11.08 -11.64 39.95
N LEU A 245 11.76 -10.63 39.39
CA LEU A 245 11.10 -9.50 38.73
C LEU A 245 10.14 -9.98 37.64
N ARG A 246 10.61 -10.88 36.75
CA ARG A 246 9.78 -11.43 35.67
C ARG A 246 8.58 -12.22 36.18
N GLU A 247 8.76 -13.04 37.21
CA GLU A 247 7.66 -13.82 37.80
C GLU A 247 6.60 -12.91 38.43
N ARG A 248 7.02 -11.85 39.14
CA ARG A 248 6.10 -10.88 39.74
C ARG A 248 5.43 -9.99 38.69
N GLU A 249 6.16 -9.51 37.69
CA GLU A 249 5.61 -8.74 36.57
C GLU A 249 4.57 -9.57 35.81
N GLN A 250 4.87 -10.84 35.50
CA GLN A 250 3.95 -11.74 34.83
C GLN A 250 2.67 -11.97 35.65
N THR A 251 2.80 -12.15 36.97
CA THR A 251 1.65 -12.31 37.88
C THR A 251 0.77 -11.05 37.90
N ALA A 252 1.39 -9.87 37.97
CA ALA A 252 0.68 -8.59 37.91
C ALA A 252 0.00 -8.37 36.55
N MET A 253 0.66 -8.76 35.45
CA MET A 253 0.09 -8.72 34.10
C MET A 253 -1.13 -9.62 33.96
N VAL A 254 -1.07 -10.86 34.44
CA VAL A 254 -2.20 -11.79 34.45
C VAL A 254 -3.39 -11.20 35.21
N ALA A 255 -3.13 -10.62 36.39
CA ALA A 255 -4.17 -9.97 37.18
C ALA A 255 -4.79 -8.80 36.40
N ALA A 256 -3.98 -7.87 35.87
CA ALA A 256 -4.47 -6.73 35.11
C ALA A 256 -5.30 -7.13 33.88
N LEU A 257 -4.80 -8.10 33.10
CA LEU A 257 -5.49 -8.63 31.92
C LEU A 257 -6.83 -9.30 32.29
N THR A 258 -6.84 -10.12 33.35
CA THR A 258 -8.05 -10.86 33.77
C THR A 258 -9.13 -9.93 34.33
N HIS A 259 -8.72 -8.86 35.02
CA HIS A 259 -9.65 -7.88 35.60
C HIS A 259 -10.27 -6.94 34.56
N ALA A 260 -9.62 -6.73 33.41
CA ALA A 260 -10.15 -5.93 32.31
C ALA A 260 -11.38 -6.62 31.70
N SER A 261 -12.43 -5.85 31.42
CA SER A 261 -13.58 -6.33 30.63
C SER A 261 -13.34 -6.15 29.14
N VAL A 262 -12.55 -5.14 28.77
CA VAL A 262 -12.15 -4.85 27.38
C VAL A 262 -10.65 -4.73 27.30
N VAL A 263 -10.03 -5.53 26.44
CA VAL A 263 -8.61 -5.41 26.10
C VAL A 263 -8.48 -4.84 24.70
N LEU A 264 -7.70 -3.78 24.53
CA LEU A 264 -7.52 -3.04 23.29
C LEU A 264 -6.09 -3.19 22.77
N ALA A 265 -5.91 -3.59 21.52
CA ALA A 265 -4.58 -3.76 20.93
C ALA A 265 -4.61 -3.45 19.42
N THR A 266 -3.44 -3.25 18.80
CA THR A 266 -3.39 -3.40 17.34
C THR A 266 -3.52 -4.88 16.98
N ASN A 267 -3.95 -5.22 15.75
CA ASN A 267 -4.03 -6.62 15.29
C ASN A 267 -2.73 -7.39 15.59
N THR A 268 -1.58 -6.77 15.29
CA THR A 268 -0.26 -7.33 15.54
C THR A 268 0.15 -7.31 17.02
N GLY A 269 -0.39 -6.39 17.81
CA GLY A 269 -0.22 -6.31 19.26
C GLY A 269 -0.95 -7.43 20.00
N ALA A 270 -2.05 -7.93 19.46
CA ALA A 270 -2.82 -9.06 19.98
C ALA A 270 -2.17 -10.45 19.72
N SER A 271 -0.88 -10.48 19.41
CA SER A 271 -0.14 -11.70 19.08
C SER A 271 -0.02 -12.69 20.25
N SER A 272 0.08 -13.97 19.92
CA SER A 272 0.40 -15.08 20.83
C SER A 272 1.79 -15.00 21.47
N ASP A 273 2.70 -14.18 20.97
CA ASP A 273 4.00 -13.95 21.63
C ASP A 273 3.92 -12.85 22.72
N GLY A 274 2.86 -12.05 22.70
CA GLY A 274 2.67 -10.88 23.57
C GLY A 274 2.00 -11.19 24.92
N PRO A 275 1.50 -10.15 25.64
CA PRO A 275 0.86 -10.30 26.95
C PRO A 275 -0.33 -11.26 26.96
N LEU A 276 -1.04 -11.38 25.83
CA LEU A 276 -2.21 -12.26 25.70
C LEU A 276 -1.89 -13.76 25.79
N LYS A 277 -0.61 -14.16 25.75
CA LYS A 277 -0.21 -15.57 25.97
C LYS A 277 -0.41 -16.04 27.41
N LEU A 278 -0.53 -15.08 28.32
CA LEU A 278 -0.69 -15.32 29.75
C LEU A 278 -2.14 -15.65 30.13
N LEU A 279 -3.07 -15.45 29.20
CA LEU A 279 -4.49 -15.73 29.37
C LEU A 279 -4.83 -17.11 28.79
N PRO A 280 -5.85 -17.79 29.35
CA PRO A 280 -6.35 -19.03 28.78
C PRO A 280 -6.92 -18.80 27.37
N GLU A 281 -6.94 -19.85 26.54
CA GLU A 281 -7.40 -19.76 25.14
C GLU A 281 -8.87 -19.31 25.02
N ASN A 282 -9.71 -19.68 26.00
CA ASN A 282 -11.14 -19.33 26.04
C ASN A 282 -11.41 -18.06 26.87
N HIS A 283 -10.45 -17.15 26.99
CA HIS A 283 -10.63 -15.95 27.81
C HIS A 283 -11.59 -14.93 27.19
N PHE A 284 -11.59 -14.79 25.86
CA PHE A 284 -12.39 -13.79 25.16
C PHE A 284 -13.60 -14.44 24.50
N ASP A 285 -14.76 -13.81 24.67
CA ASP A 285 -16.02 -14.25 24.07
C ASP A 285 -16.26 -13.56 22.73
N LEU A 286 -15.75 -12.34 22.57
CA LEU A 286 -15.99 -11.48 21.42
C LEU A 286 -14.72 -10.77 20.98
N VAL A 287 -14.40 -10.87 19.69
CA VAL A 287 -13.39 -10.04 19.02
C VAL A 287 -14.06 -8.96 18.20
N VAL A 288 -13.68 -7.70 18.39
CA VAL A 288 -14.13 -6.58 17.55
C VAL A 288 -12.93 -6.07 16.77
N ILE A 289 -13.03 -5.97 15.44
CA ILE A 289 -11.99 -5.38 14.59
C ILE A 289 -12.55 -4.13 13.91
N ASP A 290 -12.11 -2.95 14.36
CA ASP A 290 -12.40 -1.68 13.68
C ASP A 290 -11.40 -1.43 12.55
N GLU A 291 -11.82 -0.66 11.55
CA GLU A 291 -11.07 -0.41 10.30
C GLU A 291 -10.56 -1.70 9.63
N CYS A 292 -11.33 -2.78 9.72
CA CYS A 292 -10.96 -4.09 9.19
C CYS A 292 -10.74 -4.08 7.67
N ALA A 293 -11.40 -3.17 6.94
CA ALA A 293 -11.19 -2.98 5.50
C ALA A 293 -9.78 -2.46 5.14
N GLN A 294 -9.08 -1.84 6.09
CA GLN A 294 -7.71 -1.33 5.96
C GLN A 294 -6.66 -2.34 6.46
N ALA A 295 -7.07 -3.37 7.20
CA ALA A 295 -6.16 -4.38 7.71
C ALA A 295 -5.69 -5.32 6.58
N LEU A 296 -4.61 -6.08 6.77
CA LEU A 296 -4.33 -7.27 5.94
C LEU A 296 -5.09 -8.46 6.53
N GLU A 297 -5.60 -9.38 5.70
CA GLU A 297 -6.37 -10.54 6.17
C GLU A 297 -5.54 -11.39 7.15
N ALA A 298 -4.28 -11.66 6.80
CA ALA A 298 -3.31 -12.33 7.66
C ALA A 298 -3.15 -11.66 9.04
N SER A 299 -3.37 -10.34 9.12
CA SER A 299 -3.33 -9.62 10.39
C SER A 299 -4.60 -9.81 11.22
N CYS A 300 -5.77 -9.88 10.58
CA CYS A 300 -7.05 -10.11 11.25
C CYS A 300 -7.10 -11.50 11.89
N TRP A 301 -6.45 -12.50 11.30
CA TRP A 301 -6.34 -13.84 11.89
C TRP A 301 -5.60 -13.88 13.23
N ILE A 302 -4.80 -12.86 13.58
CA ILE A 302 -4.13 -12.79 14.88
C ILE A 302 -5.16 -12.74 16.03
N PRO A 303 -6.07 -11.74 16.07
CA PRO A 303 -7.11 -11.70 17.10
C PRO A 303 -8.28 -12.64 16.84
N LEU A 304 -8.66 -12.95 15.59
CA LEU A 304 -9.84 -13.78 15.30
C LEU A 304 -9.78 -15.19 15.90
N LEU A 305 -8.58 -15.75 16.06
CA LEU A 305 -8.38 -17.07 16.67
C LEU A 305 -8.60 -17.09 18.20
N ARG A 306 -8.85 -15.94 18.83
CA ARG A 306 -8.96 -15.82 20.30
C ARG A 306 -10.38 -15.87 20.85
N ALA A 307 -11.39 -15.85 20.00
CA ALA A 307 -12.79 -15.83 20.42
C ALA A 307 -13.67 -16.67 19.46
N PRO A 308 -14.80 -17.20 19.95
CA PRO A 308 -15.76 -17.91 19.13
C PRO A 308 -16.57 -17.00 18.20
N ARG A 309 -16.59 -15.69 18.48
CA ARG A 309 -17.41 -14.70 17.79
C ARG A 309 -16.60 -13.47 17.43
N CYS A 310 -16.87 -12.90 16.25
CA CYS A 310 -16.28 -11.64 15.84
C CYS A 310 -17.28 -10.63 15.24
N ILE A 311 -16.90 -9.35 15.37
CA ILE A 311 -17.56 -8.23 14.73
C ILE A 311 -16.51 -7.49 13.91
N LEU A 312 -16.73 -7.44 12.59
CA LEU A 312 -15.85 -6.75 11.67
C LEU A 312 -16.51 -5.44 11.25
N ALA A 313 -15.81 -4.34 11.46
CA ALA A 313 -16.29 -3.02 11.09
C ALA A 313 -15.28 -2.30 10.19
N GLY A 314 -15.77 -1.58 9.20
CA GLY A 314 -14.94 -0.81 8.29
C GLY A 314 -15.68 -0.35 7.05
N ASP A 315 -14.95 0.23 6.12
CA ASP A 315 -15.47 0.68 4.84
C ASP A 315 -14.56 0.28 3.69
N HIS A 316 -14.99 -0.69 2.90
CA HIS A 316 -14.26 -1.19 1.73
C HIS A 316 -14.20 -0.18 0.56
N LYS A 317 -14.94 0.93 0.64
CA LYS A 317 -14.86 2.06 -0.30
C LYS A 317 -13.82 3.11 0.12
N GLN A 318 -13.21 2.97 1.30
CA GLN A 318 -12.05 3.75 1.75
C GLN A 318 -10.73 3.00 1.45
N LEU A 319 -9.62 3.52 1.98
CA LEU A 319 -8.27 3.03 1.69
C LEU A 319 -8.09 1.53 2.02
N PRO A 320 -7.56 0.73 1.09
CA PRO A 320 -7.16 -0.65 1.35
C PRO A 320 -5.86 -0.69 2.18
N PRO A 321 -5.43 -1.88 2.65
CA PRO A 321 -4.09 -2.04 3.20
C PRO A 321 -3.00 -1.63 2.21
N THR A 322 -2.02 -0.86 2.68
CA THR A 322 -0.87 -0.44 1.87
C THR A 322 0.08 -1.63 1.64
N ILE A 323 0.30 -2.01 0.37
CA ILE A 323 1.22 -3.09 -0.02
C ILE A 323 2.26 -2.52 -0.99
N ILE A 324 3.54 -2.62 -0.62
CA ILE A 324 4.66 -2.09 -1.44
C ILE A 324 4.86 -2.91 -2.72
N SER A 325 4.75 -4.24 -2.64
CA SER A 325 4.93 -5.12 -3.79
C SER A 325 3.68 -5.16 -4.65
N HIS A 326 3.74 -4.55 -5.84
CA HIS A 326 2.65 -4.61 -6.83
C HIS A 326 2.33 -6.05 -7.24
N LYS A 327 3.33 -6.94 -7.30
CA LYS A 327 3.09 -8.38 -7.55
C LYS A 327 2.24 -9.00 -6.45
N ALA A 328 2.47 -8.63 -5.19
CA ALA A 328 1.68 -9.12 -4.07
C ALA A 328 0.25 -8.55 -4.10
N VAL A 329 0.06 -7.30 -4.51
CA VAL A 329 -1.29 -6.73 -4.72
C VAL A 329 -2.10 -7.55 -5.72
N VAL A 330 -1.48 -7.91 -6.85
CA VAL A 330 -2.11 -8.72 -7.90
C VAL A 330 -2.34 -10.16 -7.45
N ALA A 331 -1.37 -10.77 -6.76
CA ALA A 331 -1.42 -12.18 -6.36
C ALA A 331 -2.31 -12.44 -5.14
N LEU A 332 -2.31 -11.54 -4.15
CA LEU A 332 -3.07 -11.70 -2.91
C LEU A 332 -4.53 -11.30 -3.05
N GLY A 333 -4.98 -10.87 -4.24
CA GLY A 333 -6.37 -10.51 -4.53
C GLY A 333 -6.97 -9.74 -3.36
N LEU A 334 -6.48 -8.52 -3.11
CA LEU A 334 -6.75 -7.71 -1.91
C LEU A 334 -8.15 -7.99 -1.31
N ILE A 335 -8.25 -7.97 0.02
CA ILE A 335 -9.47 -8.03 0.86
C ILE A 335 -10.76 -7.48 0.26
N PRO A 336 -10.79 -6.40 -0.56
CA PRO A 336 -11.95 -6.08 -1.38
C PRO A 336 -12.58 -7.26 -2.13
N ALA A 337 -11.85 -8.29 -2.56
CA ALA A 337 -12.42 -9.48 -3.21
C ALA A 337 -13.13 -10.41 -2.22
N GLU A 338 -12.58 -10.63 -1.03
CA GLU A 338 -13.15 -11.48 0.03
C GLU A 338 -14.27 -10.77 0.80
N TRP A 339 -14.11 -9.48 1.08
CA TRP A 339 -15.21 -8.61 1.51
C TRP A 339 -16.29 -8.54 0.44
N LYS A 340 -15.96 -8.39 -0.85
CA LYS A 340 -16.98 -8.50 -1.91
C LYS A 340 -17.61 -9.89 -1.95
N ARG A 341 -16.86 -10.96 -1.66
CA ARG A 341 -17.38 -12.33 -1.67
C ARG A 341 -18.31 -12.59 -0.48
N LEU A 342 -17.99 -12.05 0.70
CA LEU A 342 -18.89 -12.01 1.86
C LEU A 342 -20.09 -11.08 1.65
N LEU A 343 -19.90 -9.93 0.98
CA LEU A 343 -20.94 -8.90 0.77
C LEU A 343 -21.88 -9.22 -0.41
N TYR A 344 -21.39 -9.85 -1.49
CA TYR A 344 -22.08 -9.99 -2.78
C TYR A 344 -22.19 -11.44 -3.28
N GLY A 345 -21.76 -12.46 -2.53
CA GLY A 345 -22.04 -13.88 -2.80
C GLY A 345 -21.96 -14.27 -4.28
N THR A 346 -20.76 -14.32 -4.87
CA THR A 346 -20.60 -14.41 -6.33
C THR A 346 -20.77 -15.82 -6.92
N LYS A 347 -21.75 -16.61 -6.45
CA LYS A 347 -22.24 -17.80 -7.17
C LYS A 347 -23.78 -17.91 -7.05
N PRO A 348 -24.51 -18.22 -8.13
CA PRO A 348 -25.95 -18.48 -8.12
C PRO A 348 -26.18 -19.91 -7.61
N VAL A 349 -25.88 -20.14 -6.34
CA VAL A 349 -26.42 -21.27 -5.59
C VAL A 349 -26.89 -20.64 -4.31
N SER A 350 -28.20 -20.70 -4.08
CA SER A 350 -28.93 -20.19 -2.92
C SER A 350 -28.15 -20.38 -1.60
N LEU A 351 -27.27 -19.43 -1.30
CA LEU A 351 -26.62 -19.26 -0.01
C LEU A 351 -27.32 -18.07 0.63
N PRO A 352 -27.90 -18.21 1.84
CA PRO A 352 -28.44 -17.07 2.56
C PRO A 352 -27.32 -16.04 2.75
N ALA A 353 -27.62 -14.78 2.43
CA ALA A 353 -26.70 -13.65 2.53
C ALA A 353 -25.98 -13.66 3.89
N ALA A 354 -24.66 -13.41 3.89
CA ALA A 354 -23.94 -13.18 5.14
C ALA A 354 -24.70 -12.13 5.97
N PRO A 355 -24.91 -12.35 7.28
CA PRO A 355 -25.68 -11.43 8.08
C PRO A 355 -24.92 -10.09 8.08
N ARG A 356 -25.56 -9.05 7.57
CA ARG A 356 -24.99 -7.72 7.38
C ARG A 356 -25.94 -6.65 7.91
N CYS A 357 -25.37 -5.59 8.47
CA CYS A 357 -26.08 -4.33 8.66
C CYS A 357 -25.29 -3.20 7.99
N MET A 358 -25.95 -2.50 7.08
CA MET A 358 -25.47 -1.25 6.52
C MET A 358 -26.14 -0.13 7.30
N MET A 359 -25.35 0.78 7.89
CA MET A 359 -25.93 2.01 8.41
C MET A 359 -26.42 2.84 7.22
N GLN A 360 -27.70 3.18 7.24
CA GLN A 360 -28.35 3.91 6.18
C GLN A 360 -28.05 5.40 6.31
N THR A 361 -27.83 6.04 5.16
CA THR A 361 -28.16 7.44 4.94
C THR A 361 -29.51 7.44 4.22
N GLU A 362 -30.48 8.24 4.67
CA GLU A 362 -31.86 8.34 4.11
C GLU A 362 -31.93 8.12 2.58
N PRO A 363 -32.87 7.29 2.08
CA PRO A 363 -32.95 6.92 0.68
C PRO A 363 -33.87 7.88 -0.09
N LEU A 364 -33.34 8.68 -1.01
CA LEU A 364 -34.13 9.17 -2.15
C LEU A 364 -33.42 8.75 -3.43
N GLY A 365 -34.08 7.87 -4.18
CA GLY A 365 -33.50 7.15 -5.30
C GLY A 365 -32.93 8.05 -6.40
N THR A 366 -31.82 7.61 -6.99
CA THR A 366 -31.54 7.61 -8.44
C THR A 366 -30.16 7.00 -8.69
N SER A 367 -30.13 5.97 -9.56
CA SER A 367 -29.05 5.56 -10.48
C SER A 367 -27.58 5.83 -10.11
N ASP A 368 -26.79 4.76 -9.93
CA ASP A 368 -25.36 4.46 -10.29
C ASP A 368 -24.30 5.58 -10.52
N HIS A 369 -24.55 6.84 -10.17
CA HIS A 369 -23.73 8.00 -10.52
C HIS A 369 -23.24 8.81 -9.31
N SER A 370 -23.50 8.35 -8.09
CA SER A 370 -23.17 9.09 -6.86
C SER A 370 -21.78 8.73 -6.30
N PHE A 371 -20.98 9.77 -5.99
CA PHE A 371 -19.75 9.65 -5.19
C PHE A 371 -20.07 8.97 -3.85
N PRO A 372 -19.42 7.85 -3.49
CA PRO A 372 -19.69 7.16 -2.22
C PRO A 372 -19.33 7.97 -0.96
N GLY A 373 -18.67 9.12 -1.10
CA GLY A 373 -18.17 9.95 0.01
C GLY A 373 -18.64 11.41 0.00
N LEU A 374 -19.05 11.98 -1.14
CA LEU A 374 -19.84 13.21 -1.12
C LEU A 374 -21.30 12.80 -1.01
N LEU A 375 -21.72 12.72 0.25
CA LEU A 375 -23.07 12.38 0.68
C LEU A 375 -24.10 13.04 -0.23
N THR A 376 -25.04 12.24 -0.71
CA THR A 376 -26.27 12.67 -1.37
C THR A 376 -27.10 13.49 -0.39
N GLY A 377 -26.84 14.79 -0.36
CA GLY A 377 -27.54 15.81 0.43
C GLY A 377 -26.72 17.09 0.48
N PRO A 378 -27.33 18.28 0.59
CA PRO A 378 -26.58 19.49 0.90
C PRO A 378 -25.74 19.23 2.16
N PHE A 379 -24.45 19.59 2.16
CA PHE A 379 -23.61 19.54 3.37
C PHE A 379 -24.44 20.03 4.56
N PRO A 380 -24.73 19.18 5.56
CA PRO A 380 -25.63 19.59 6.63
C PRO A 380 -24.99 20.74 7.39
N ASN A 381 -25.75 21.82 7.58
CA ASN A 381 -25.47 22.83 8.58
C ASN A 381 -25.16 22.11 9.90
N PRO A 382 -23.97 22.35 10.47
CA PRO A 382 -23.47 23.71 10.63
C PRO A 382 -22.17 24.04 9.85
N LEU A 383 -22.02 25.32 9.49
CA LEU A 383 -20.88 25.91 8.78
C LEU A 383 -19.79 26.38 9.75
N CYS A 384 -18.61 26.78 9.22
CA CYS A 384 -17.54 27.33 10.06
C CYS A 384 -17.97 28.58 10.82
N ARG A 385 -18.82 29.44 10.24
CA ARG A 385 -19.39 30.60 10.94
C ARG A 385 -20.21 30.26 12.19
N ASP A 386 -20.69 29.01 12.29
CA ASP A 386 -21.49 28.56 13.44
C ASP A 386 -20.60 28.03 14.58
N LEU A 387 -19.28 28.11 14.45
CA LEU A 387 -18.33 27.80 15.53
C LEU A 387 -18.24 28.97 16.51
N PRO A 388 -18.06 28.70 17.81
CA PRO A 388 -17.98 29.73 18.84
C PRO A 388 -16.75 30.62 18.63
N GLY A 389 -16.97 31.92 18.44
CA GLY A 389 -15.91 32.91 18.25
C GLY A 389 -15.46 33.12 16.80
N VAL A 390 -16.14 32.50 15.83
CA VAL A 390 -15.83 32.68 14.40
C VAL A 390 -16.71 33.77 13.78
N THR A 391 -16.08 34.70 13.09
CA THR A 391 -16.72 35.77 12.32
C THR A 391 -17.25 35.24 10.98
N THR A 392 -18.36 35.79 10.51
CA THR A 392 -18.91 35.45 9.19
C THR A 392 -18.12 36.19 8.11
N THR A 393 -17.31 35.44 7.37
CA THR A 393 -16.53 35.89 6.20
C THR A 393 -16.99 35.12 4.97
N LYS A 394 -16.45 35.45 3.79
CA LYS A 394 -16.77 34.71 2.57
C LYS A 394 -16.31 33.25 2.69
N GLU A 395 -15.20 33.02 3.37
CA GLU A 395 -14.58 31.71 3.57
C GLU A 395 -15.37 30.87 4.60
N THR A 396 -15.84 31.47 5.69
CA THR A 396 -16.52 30.73 6.77
C THR A 396 -18.01 30.48 6.52
N ALA A 397 -18.58 31.13 5.49
CA ALA A 397 -19.97 30.99 5.07
C ALA A 397 -20.20 29.91 4.00
N ILE A 398 -19.14 29.31 3.45
CA ILE A 398 -19.22 28.29 2.40
C ILE A 398 -18.73 26.92 2.89
N PRO A 399 -19.39 25.81 2.50
CA PRO A 399 -18.93 24.48 2.85
C PRO A 399 -17.91 23.90 1.85
N LEU A 400 -17.95 24.35 0.60
CA LEU A 400 -17.15 23.84 -0.51
C LEU A 400 -16.46 25.01 -1.21
N LEU A 401 -15.14 24.92 -1.36
CA LEU A 401 -14.33 25.88 -2.09
C LEU A 401 -13.39 25.14 -3.05
N LEU A 402 -13.32 25.57 -4.30
CA LEU A 402 -12.31 25.18 -5.28
C LEU A 402 -11.44 26.39 -5.62
N ILE A 403 -10.14 26.27 -5.37
CA ILE A 403 -9.11 27.22 -5.79
C ILE A 403 -8.40 26.61 -6.99
N ASP A 404 -8.75 27.09 -8.18
CA ASP A 404 -8.22 26.58 -9.44
C ASP A 404 -6.89 27.25 -9.81
N THR A 405 -5.86 26.43 -10.01
CA THR A 405 -4.52 26.87 -10.42
C THR A 405 -4.27 26.71 -11.92
N ALA A 406 -5.26 26.25 -12.69
CA ALA A 406 -5.14 26.13 -14.15
C ALA A 406 -4.84 27.50 -14.78
N GLY A 407 -3.96 27.50 -15.79
CA GLY A 407 -3.53 28.72 -16.48
C GLY A 407 -2.69 29.71 -15.65
N CYS A 408 -2.44 29.45 -14.37
CA CYS A 408 -1.70 30.36 -13.47
C CYS A 408 -0.17 30.11 -13.46
N GLY A 409 0.30 29.07 -14.16
CA GLY A 409 1.73 28.73 -14.21
C GLY A 409 2.29 28.11 -12.92
N LEU A 410 1.43 27.70 -11.99
CA LEU A 410 1.79 27.06 -10.72
C LEU A 410 2.05 25.55 -10.93
N PHE A 411 3.18 25.23 -11.56
CA PHE A 411 3.53 23.85 -11.92
C PHE A 411 4.15 23.06 -10.76
N GLU A 412 4.03 21.72 -10.87
CA GLU A 412 4.73 20.80 -9.96
C GLU A 412 6.26 20.86 -10.14
N LEU A 413 7.01 20.58 -9.07
CA LEU A 413 8.47 20.48 -9.10
C LEU A 413 8.93 19.26 -9.90
N GLU A 414 9.85 19.49 -10.82
CA GLU A 414 10.57 18.45 -11.55
C GLU A 414 11.75 17.95 -10.70
N GLY A 415 11.51 16.97 -9.83
CA GLY A 415 12.55 16.31 -9.02
C GLY A 415 13.02 14.97 -9.61
N GLU A 416 14.24 14.55 -9.27
CA GLU A 416 14.81 13.23 -9.60
C GLU A 416 14.07 12.07 -8.93
N ASP A 417 13.40 12.33 -7.80
CA ASP A 417 12.54 11.36 -7.12
C ASP A 417 11.21 11.18 -7.86
N GLU A 418 11.08 10.07 -8.59
CA GLU A 418 9.83 9.69 -9.27
C GLU A 418 8.67 9.43 -8.28
N HIS A 419 8.97 9.23 -6.99
CA HIS A 419 8.01 8.75 -5.99
C HIS A 419 7.28 9.84 -5.20
N SER A 420 7.74 11.09 -5.21
CA SER A 420 7.12 12.19 -4.46
C SER A 420 7.14 13.50 -5.27
N LYS A 421 6.14 14.36 -5.09
CA LYS A 421 5.95 15.61 -5.84
C LYS A 421 5.60 16.74 -4.88
N GLY A 422 5.92 17.97 -5.29
CA GLY A 422 5.60 19.18 -4.55
C GLY A 422 5.24 20.31 -5.52
N ASN A 423 4.43 21.26 -5.06
CA ASN A 423 3.99 22.42 -5.81
C ASN A 423 4.06 23.65 -4.89
N PRO A 424 5.10 24.50 -5.03
CA PRO A 424 5.28 25.69 -4.21
C PRO A 424 4.10 26.68 -4.33
N GLY A 425 3.51 26.80 -5.51
CA GLY A 425 2.36 27.67 -5.75
C GLY A 425 1.15 27.28 -4.93
N GLU A 426 0.84 25.98 -4.89
CA GLU A 426 -0.23 25.48 -4.01
C GLU A 426 0.09 25.68 -2.52
N VAL A 427 1.37 25.59 -2.10
CA VAL A 427 1.77 25.85 -0.70
C VAL A 427 1.40 27.28 -0.28
N GLU A 428 1.66 28.26 -1.14
CA GLU A 428 1.33 29.66 -0.89
C GLU A 428 -0.19 29.88 -0.81
N LEU A 429 -0.95 29.35 -1.77
CA LEU A 429 -2.41 29.47 -1.79
C LEU A 429 -3.06 28.84 -0.56
N VAL A 430 -2.60 27.65 -0.17
CA VAL A 430 -3.05 26.98 1.05
C VAL A 430 -2.73 27.85 2.27
N GLY A 431 -1.54 28.46 2.33
CA GLY A 431 -1.15 29.35 3.41
C GLY A 431 -2.03 30.59 3.52
N LEU A 432 -2.38 31.23 2.40
CA LEU A 432 -3.29 32.38 2.37
C LEU A 432 -4.69 32.01 2.83
N HIS A 433 -5.23 30.87 2.38
CA HIS A 433 -6.56 30.44 2.79
C HIS A 433 -6.63 30.07 4.28
N ILE A 434 -5.60 29.41 4.81
CA ILE A 434 -5.51 29.12 6.25
C ILE A 434 -5.45 30.41 7.06
N GLN A 435 -4.67 31.39 6.62
CA GLN A 435 -4.59 32.68 7.27
C GLN A 435 -5.97 33.36 7.33
N ALA A 436 -6.73 33.35 6.22
CA ALA A 436 -8.09 33.89 6.19
C ALA A 436 -9.03 33.19 7.19
N LEU A 437 -8.97 31.86 7.32
CA LEU A 437 -9.78 31.12 8.29
C LEU A 437 -9.39 31.44 9.74
N VAL A 438 -8.09 31.53 10.03
CA VAL A 438 -7.59 31.82 11.37
C VAL A 438 -7.89 33.26 11.78
N GLU A 439 -7.72 34.22 10.88
CA GLU A 439 -8.09 35.64 11.10
C GLU A 439 -9.60 35.81 11.30
N ALA A 440 -10.40 34.96 10.65
CA ALA A 440 -11.84 34.90 10.89
C ALA A 440 -12.21 34.29 12.26
N GLY A 441 -11.25 33.70 13.00
CA GLY A 441 -11.45 33.15 14.34
C GLY A 441 -11.50 31.63 14.43
N VAL A 442 -11.29 30.90 13.31
CA VAL A 442 -11.22 29.43 13.33
C VAL A 442 -9.89 29.02 13.99
N LYS A 443 -9.95 28.17 15.02
CA LYS A 443 -8.74 27.76 15.75
C LYS A 443 -7.88 26.86 14.88
N ALA A 444 -6.56 27.01 14.95
CA ALA A 444 -5.63 26.23 14.15
C ALA A 444 -5.75 24.71 14.38
N HIS A 445 -6.06 24.25 15.60
CA HIS A 445 -6.30 22.83 15.87
C HIS A 445 -7.60 22.28 15.26
N ASP A 446 -8.55 23.13 14.85
CA ASP A 446 -9.79 22.72 14.18
C ASP A 446 -9.61 22.61 12.65
N ILE A 447 -8.43 22.96 12.15
CA ILE A 447 -8.07 22.94 10.73
C ILE A 447 -7.09 21.78 10.46
N ALA A 448 -7.21 21.15 9.30
CA ALA A 448 -6.17 20.27 8.78
C ALA A 448 -5.83 20.56 7.32
N VAL A 449 -4.58 20.29 6.96
CA VAL A 449 -4.10 20.31 5.58
C VAL A 449 -3.72 18.90 5.18
N ILE A 450 -4.29 18.44 4.07
CA ILE A 450 -4.06 17.10 3.55
C ILE A 450 -3.48 17.22 2.14
N ALA A 451 -2.27 16.71 1.98
CA ALA A 451 -1.60 16.64 0.68
C ALA A 451 -1.26 15.20 0.35
N PRO A 452 -1.60 14.69 -0.83
CA PRO A 452 -1.39 13.28 -1.11
C PRO A 452 0.10 12.87 -1.29
N TYR A 453 1.00 13.83 -1.56
CA TYR A 453 2.45 13.62 -1.72
C TYR A 453 3.22 14.04 -0.46
N ASN A 454 4.18 13.23 0.00
CA ASN A 454 4.97 13.53 1.19
C ASN A 454 5.84 14.79 1.04
N LEU A 455 6.39 15.04 -0.14
CA LEU A 455 7.20 16.24 -0.39
C LEU A 455 6.35 17.51 -0.21
N GLN A 456 5.10 17.50 -0.70
CA GLN A 456 4.17 18.60 -0.45
C GLN A 456 3.85 18.77 1.03
N VAL A 457 3.63 17.67 1.76
CA VAL A 457 3.40 17.72 3.22
C VAL A 457 4.58 18.39 3.94
N ASP A 458 5.81 18.06 3.56
CA ASP A 458 7.00 18.63 4.17
C ASP A 458 7.17 20.11 3.83
N MET A 459 6.93 20.51 2.57
CA MET A 459 6.93 21.92 2.16
C MET A 459 5.86 22.74 2.89
N LEU A 460 4.65 22.20 3.02
CA LEU A 460 3.56 22.83 3.79
C LEU A 460 3.93 23.00 5.27
N ARG A 461 4.57 21.98 5.87
CA ARG A 461 5.03 22.06 7.27
C ARG A 461 6.09 23.12 7.46
N GLU A 462 7.08 23.19 6.58
CA GLU A 462 8.11 24.23 6.63
C GLU A 462 7.49 25.63 6.55
N HIS A 463 6.52 25.80 5.64
CA HIS A 463 5.87 27.08 5.41
C HIS A 463 4.87 27.51 6.49
N LEU A 464 4.20 26.56 7.19
CA LEU A 464 3.06 26.87 8.07
C LEU A 464 3.28 26.55 9.55
N CYS A 465 4.12 25.58 9.91
CA CYS A 465 4.27 25.15 11.32
C CYS A 465 4.77 26.26 12.25
N HIS A 466 5.57 27.21 11.73
CA HIS A 466 6.08 28.33 12.53
C HIS A 466 4.99 29.37 12.84
N ARG A 467 3.99 29.52 11.95
CA ARG A 467 2.84 30.43 12.13
C ARG A 467 1.71 29.78 12.93
N HIS A 468 1.46 28.49 12.69
CA HIS A 468 0.35 27.74 13.28
C HIS A 468 0.83 26.38 13.80
N PRO A 469 1.43 26.30 15.00
CA PRO A 469 2.02 25.07 15.52
C PRO A 469 0.98 23.98 15.85
N GLU A 470 -0.28 24.37 16.11
CA GLU A 470 -1.38 23.43 16.38
C GLU A 470 -2.04 22.86 15.11
N LEU A 471 -1.68 23.36 13.92
CA LEU A 471 -2.25 22.94 12.65
C LEU A 471 -1.78 21.52 12.28
N GLU A 472 -2.72 20.63 11.96
CA GLU A 472 -2.37 19.28 11.52
C GLU A 472 -2.13 19.23 10.00
N ILE A 473 -0.89 18.98 9.59
CA ILE A 473 -0.50 18.81 8.18
C ILE A 473 -0.02 17.38 7.95
N LYS A 474 -0.74 16.59 7.14
CA LYS A 474 -0.46 15.17 6.92
C LYS A 474 -0.77 14.71 5.50
N SER A 475 -0.28 13.52 5.16
CA SER A 475 -0.75 12.81 3.98
C SER A 475 -2.15 12.24 4.21
N VAL A 476 -2.83 11.85 3.13
CA VAL A 476 -4.18 11.25 3.20
C VAL A 476 -4.17 10.02 4.10
N ASP A 477 -3.22 9.10 3.90
CA ASP A 477 -3.03 7.90 4.72
C ASP A 477 -2.76 8.24 6.20
N GLY A 478 -2.02 9.32 6.46
CA GLY A 478 -1.72 9.80 7.81
C GLY A 478 -2.90 10.46 8.53
N PHE A 479 -3.97 10.81 7.80
CA PHE A 479 -5.17 11.47 8.30
C PHE A 479 -6.40 10.55 8.38
N GLN A 480 -6.25 9.26 8.05
CA GLN A 480 -7.35 8.31 8.10
C GLN A 480 -7.91 8.15 9.52
N GLY A 481 -9.25 8.06 9.63
CA GLY A 481 -9.94 7.90 10.91
C GLY A 481 -9.95 9.16 11.79
N ARG A 482 -9.49 10.30 11.25
CA ARG A 482 -9.59 11.63 11.88
C ARG A 482 -10.60 12.48 11.13
N GLU A 483 -11.10 13.51 11.78
CA GLU A 483 -12.00 14.52 11.21
C GLU A 483 -11.63 15.89 11.79
N LYS A 484 -11.87 16.96 11.02
CA LYS A 484 -11.66 18.35 11.43
C LYS A 484 -12.81 19.22 10.97
N GLU A 485 -12.99 20.37 11.61
CA GLU A 485 -14.05 21.31 11.24
C GLU A 485 -13.80 21.87 9.83
N ALA A 486 -12.54 22.23 9.51
CA ALA A 486 -12.11 22.65 8.18
C ALA A 486 -10.94 21.80 7.66
N VAL A 487 -10.99 21.42 6.38
CA VAL A 487 -9.91 20.68 5.70
C VAL A 487 -9.51 21.36 4.40
N ILE A 488 -8.22 21.58 4.19
CA ILE A 488 -7.66 22.07 2.93
C ILE A 488 -6.92 20.93 2.23
N LEU A 489 -7.27 20.66 0.98
CA LEU A 489 -6.66 19.64 0.13
C LEU A 489 -5.76 20.30 -0.91
N SER A 490 -4.50 19.89 -0.97
CA SER A 490 -3.55 20.29 -2.04
C SER A 490 -3.25 19.08 -2.92
N PHE A 491 -3.67 19.12 -4.19
CA PHE A 491 -3.51 17.96 -5.08
C PHE A 491 -2.17 17.91 -5.80
N VAL A 492 -1.39 19.00 -5.82
CA VAL A 492 0.00 19.07 -6.26
C VAL A 492 0.20 18.96 -7.77
N ARG A 493 -0.50 18.04 -8.44
CA ARG A 493 -0.25 17.70 -9.85
C ARG A 493 -0.68 18.85 -10.76
N SER A 494 0.30 19.43 -11.43
CA SER A 494 0.08 20.42 -12.48
C SER A 494 1.16 20.24 -13.53
N ASN A 495 0.79 19.65 -14.66
CA ASN A 495 1.74 19.33 -15.73
C ASN A 495 1.06 19.31 -17.11
N ARG A 496 1.85 19.63 -18.14
CA ARG A 496 1.37 19.71 -19.52
C ARG A 496 0.96 18.37 -20.14
N LYS A 497 1.26 17.25 -19.47
CA LYS A 497 0.93 15.89 -19.94
C LYS A 497 -0.45 15.42 -19.46
N GLY A 498 -1.06 16.11 -18.49
CA GLY A 498 -2.31 15.67 -17.86
C GLY A 498 -2.13 14.43 -16.98
N GLU A 499 -0.92 14.17 -16.48
CA GLU A 499 -0.64 12.99 -15.66
C GLU A 499 -0.97 13.25 -14.18
N VAL A 500 -1.96 12.54 -13.64
CA VAL A 500 -2.40 12.68 -12.24
C VAL A 500 -1.68 11.73 -11.26
N GLY A 501 -0.93 10.75 -11.77
CA GLY A 501 -0.16 9.82 -10.95
C GLY A 501 -1.04 9.03 -9.96
N PHE A 502 -0.64 8.96 -8.68
CA PHE A 502 -1.38 8.18 -7.69
C PHE A 502 -2.76 8.77 -7.35
N LEU A 503 -3.04 10.04 -7.71
CA LEU A 503 -4.37 10.64 -7.50
C LEU A 503 -5.46 9.89 -8.27
N ALA A 504 -5.05 9.01 -9.20
CA ALA A 504 -5.95 8.09 -9.87
C ALA A 504 -6.72 7.15 -8.93
N GLU A 505 -6.21 6.92 -7.72
CA GLU A 505 -6.86 6.07 -6.72
C GLU A 505 -8.06 6.77 -6.05
N GLU A 506 -9.27 6.47 -6.54
CA GLU A 506 -10.54 7.07 -6.09
C GLU A 506 -10.75 7.02 -4.57
N ARG A 507 -10.35 5.91 -3.94
CA ARG A 507 -10.53 5.68 -2.49
C ARG A 507 -9.76 6.67 -1.64
N ARG A 508 -8.57 7.10 -2.09
CA ARG A 508 -7.74 8.06 -1.38
C ARG A 508 -8.39 9.44 -1.38
N ILE A 509 -8.94 9.84 -2.53
CA ILE A 509 -9.67 11.09 -2.65
C ILE A 509 -10.96 11.06 -1.82
N ASN A 510 -11.70 9.94 -1.84
CA ASN A 510 -12.86 9.75 -0.97
C ASN A 510 -12.49 9.93 0.51
N VAL A 511 -11.37 9.34 0.97
CA VAL A 511 -10.89 9.56 2.33
C VAL A 511 -10.58 11.03 2.56
N ALA A 512 -9.81 11.68 1.69
CA ALA A 512 -9.37 13.06 1.84
C ALA A 512 -10.54 14.06 1.97
N VAL A 513 -11.52 13.98 1.06
CA VAL A 513 -12.68 14.90 1.07
C VAL A 513 -13.57 14.68 2.30
N THR A 514 -13.72 13.44 2.74
CA THR A 514 -14.60 13.08 3.86
C THR A 514 -14.01 13.35 5.25
N ARG A 515 -12.85 14.02 5.33
CA ARG A 515 -12.25 14.42 6.62
C ARG A 515 -12.85 15.73 7.15
N ALA A 516 -13.53 16.50 6.30
CA ALA A 516 -14.12 17.79 6.64
C ALA A 516 -15.52 17.63 7.25
N ARG A 517 -15.79 18.38 8.32
CA ARG A 517 -17.14 18.45 8.92
C ARG A 517 -17.95 19.64 8.41
N ARG A 518 -17.31 20.80 8.22
CA ARG A 518 -18.01 22.06 7.90
C ARG A 518 -17.50 22.77 6.65
N HIS A 519 -16.21 22.67 6.37
CA HIS A 519 -15.57 23.34 5.24
C HIS A 519 -14.50 22.46 4.60
N VAL A 520 -14.55 22.32 3.28
CA VAL A 520 -13.48 21.72 2.48
C VAL A 520 -13.06 22.66 1.35
N ALA A 521 -11.77 22.97 1.32
CA ALA A 521 -11.15 23.70 0.23
C ALA A 521 -10.27 22.76 -0.59
N LEU A 522 -10.44 22.76 -1.91
CA LEU A 522 -9.63 22.01 -2.85
C LEU A 522 -8.75 22.97 -3.65
N VAL A 523 -7.44 22.82 -3.56
CA VAL A 523 -6.45 23.56 -4.36
C VAL A 523 -5.87 22.60 -5.39
N CYS A 524 -6.11 22.87 -6.67
CA CYS A 524 -5.64 22.02 -7.76
C CYS A 524 -5.65 22.70 -9.12
N ASP A 525 -4.93 22.12 -10.08
CA ASP A 525 -4.98 22.48 -11.50
C ASP A 525 -6.09 21.69 -12.21
N THR A 526 -7.21 22.35 -12.55
CA THR A 526 -8.34 21.66 -13.18
C THR A 526 -8.02 21.04 -14.54
N ASP A 527 -7.08 21.61 -15.31
CA ASP A 527 -6.70 21.08 -16.62
C ASP A 527 -5.97 19.73 -16.47
N THR A 528 -5.04 19.67 -15.52
CA THR A 528 -4.30 18.43 -15.23
C THR A 528 -5.21 17.36 -14.63
N MET A 529 -6.08 17.73 -13.69
CA MET A 529 -6.99 16.81 -12.99
C MET A 529 -8.14 16.30 -13.88
N GLY A 530 -8.61 17.13 -14.81
CA GLY A 530 -9.72 16.81 -15.71
C GLY A 530 -9.44 15.67 -16.69
N SER A 531 -8.18 15.24 -16.82
CA SER A 531 -7.78 14.10 -17.65
C SER A 531 -8.33 12.77 -17.15
N GLN A 532 -8.62 12.66 -15.85
CA GLN A 532 -9.17 11.45 -15.24
C GLN A 532 -10.67 11.61 -14.98
N ALA A 533 -11.47 10.64 -15.44
CA ALA A 533 -12.93 10.69 -15.34
C ALA A 533 -13.46 10.87 -13.91
N PHE A 534 -12.84 10.25 -12.91
CA PHE A 534 -13.26 10.39 -11.51
C PHE A 534 -13.01 11.79 -10.96
N LEU A 535 -11.79 12.33 -11.12
CA LEU A 535 -11.44 13.67 -10.66
C LEU A 535 -12.24 14.74 -11.39
N ARG A 536 -12.50 14.57 -12.69
CA ARG A 536 -13.37 15.46 -13.45
C ARG A 536 -14.76 15.58 -12.82
N ARG A 537 -15.38 14.45 -12.46
CA ARG A 537 -16.69 14.48 -11.78
C ARG A 537 -16.63 15.19 -10.43
N LEU A 538 -15.50 15.10 -9.71
CA LEU A 538 -15.31 15.80 -8.44
C LEU A 538 -15.28 17.32 -8.67
N LEU A 539 -14.52 17.77 -9.67
CA LEU A 539 -14.42 19.18 -10.04
C LEU A 539 -15.77 19.73 -10.52
N ASP A 540 -16.49 18.96 -11.33
CA ASP A 540 -17.84 19.31 -11.78
C ASP A 540 -18.77 19.51 -10.57
N TYR A 541 -18.67 18.66 -9.54
CA TYR A 541 -19.45 18.79 -8.31
C TYR A 541 -19.09 20.05 -7.52
N PHE A 542 -17.80 20.32 -7.30
CA PHE A 542 -17.35 21.55 -6.62
C PHE A 542 -17.78 22.81 -7.39
N SER A 543 -17.78 22.75 -8.72
CA SER A 543 -18.23 23.86 -9.56
C SER A 543 -19.74 24.08 -9.52
N GLN A 544 -20.53 23.02 -9.31
CA GLN A 544 -22.00 23.10 -9.25
C GLN A 544 -22.52 23.49 -7.86
N HIS A 545 -21.84 23.07 -6.79
CA HIS A 545 -22.35 23.17 -5.42
C HIS A 545 -21.51 24.05 -4.48
N GLY A 546 -20.30 24.44 -4.88
CA GLY A 546 -19.38 25.25 -4.09
C GLY A 546 -19.03 26.59 -4.73
N GLU A 547 -18.15 27.34 -4.07
CA GLU A 547 -17.53 28.53 -4.65
C GLU A 547 -16.27 28.13 -5.42
N VAL A 548 -16.07 28.69 -6.61
CA VAL A 548 -14.87 28.49 -7.43
C VAL A 548 -14.14 29.83 -7.53
N ARG A 549 -12.85 29.82 -7.20
CA ARG A 549 -11.97 30.99 -7.29
C ARG A 549 -10.74 30.63 -8.10
N SER A 550 -10.25 31.58 -8.88
CA SER A 550 -8.98 31.43 -9.57
C SER A 550 -7.82 31.76 -8.63
N ALA A 551 -6.69 31.06 -8.76
CA ALA A 551 -5.47 31.40 -8.04
C ALA A 551 -4.99 32.83 -8.33
N PHE A 552 -5.31 33.42 -9.49
CA PHE A 552 -5.03 34.83 -9.78
C PHE A 552 -5.59 35.79 -8.72
N GLU A 553 -6.77 35.50 -8.16
CA GLU A 553 -7.42 36.33 -7.13
C GLU A 553 -6.61 36.38 -5.82
N TYR A 554 -5.80 35.36 -5.56
CA TYR A 554 -4.93 35.26 -4.39
C TYR A 554 -3.52 35.81 -4.68
N LEU A 555 -3.06 35.68 -5.92
CA LEU A 555 -1.72 36.11 -6.36
C LEU A 555 -1.61 37.61 -6.59
N ASP A 556 -2.70 38.33 -6.93
CA ASP A 556 -2.67 39.79 -7.06
C ASP A 556 -2.35 40.50 -5.72
N SER A 557 -2.67 39.86 -4.59
CA SER A 557 -2.28 40.31 -3.24
C SER A 557 -0.77 40.23 -2.95
N LEU A 558 0.02 39.57 -3.81
CA LEU A 558 1.46 39.34 -3.64
C LEU A 558 2.35 40.30 -4.43
N VAL A 559 1.79 41.27 -5.18
CA VAL A 559 2.58 42.31 -5.84
C VAL A 559 2.93 43.41 -4.81
N PRO A 560 4.20 43.60 -4.41
CA PRO A 560 4.59 44.74 -3.59
C PRO A 560 4.48 46.00 -4.46
N ASP A 561 3.84 47.05 -3.93
CA ASP A 561 3.83 48.41 -4.48
C ASP A 561 5.26 48.86 -4.85
N SER A 562 5.63 48.60 -6.10
CA SER A 562 6.91 48.97 -6.68
C SER A 562 6.65 49.69 -8.01
N SER A 563 5.71 50.63 -8.01
CA SER A 563 5.59 51.66 -9.07
C SER A 563 4.57 52.74 -8.67
N GLY A 564 4.76 53.35 -7.51
CA GLY A 564 4.17 54.67 -7.23
C GLY A 564 5.02 55.77 -7.87
N PRO A 565 4.45 56.71 -8.65
CA PRO A 565 5.20 57.82 -9.23
C PRO A 565 5.51 58.87 -8.16
N GLU A 566 6.79 59.24 -8.02
CA GLU A 566 7.21 60.29 -7.08
C GLU A 566 6.57 61.67 -7.39
N PRO A 567 6.28 62.48 -6.36
CA PRO A 567 5.68 63.80 -6.53
C PRO A 567 6.72 64.85 -6.96
N ARG A 568 6.41 65.55 -8.06
CA ARG A 568 7.22 66.62 -8.66
C ARG A 568 7.42 67.84 -7.73
N GLY A 569 8.67 68.15 -7.40
CA GLY A 569 9.13 69.44 -6.88
C GLY A 569 9.41 70.48 -7.98
N LYS A 570 9.28 71.78 -7.64
CA LYS A 570 9.22 72.95 -8.57
C LYS A 570 10.60 73.59 -8.92
N ARG A 571 10.82 73.85 -10.25
CA ARG A 571 11.48 74.98 -10.99
C ARG A 571 12.95 75.40 -10.70
N PRO A 572 13.78 75.90 -11.69
CA PRO A 572 13.56 77.13 -12.53
C PRO A 572 14.09 77.07 -14.02
N PRO A 573 14.07 78.17 -14.85
CA PRO A 573 13.87 78.11 -16.32
C PRO A 573 15.05 78.51 -17.27
N GLY A 574 14.97 78.01 -18.53
CA GLY A 574 15.50 78.57 -19.83
C GLY A 574 16.97 78.27 -20.22
N PRO A 575 17.43 78.35 -21.51
CA PRO A 575 16.79 78.83 -22.77
C PRO A 575 16.98 78.00 -24.10
N LYS A 576 16.03 78.23 -25.05
CA LYS A 576 15.92 78.19 -26.56
C LYS A 576 16.90 77.45 -27.54
N LEU A 577 16.29 76.57 -28.39
CA LEU A 577 16.31 76.31 -29.90
C LEU A 577 17.60 76.50 -30.76
N PRO A 578 17.83 75.83 -31.95
CA PRO A 578 16.88 75.43 -33.05
C PRO A 578 17.14 74.07 -33.81
N ALA A 579 16.13 73.36 -34.37
CA ALA A 579 15.61 73.24 -35.77
C ALA A 579 16.17 72.13 -36.73
N ALA A 580 15.28 71.16 -37.10
CA ALA A 580 15.00 70.41 -38.38
C ALA A 580 16.14 69.84 -39.29
N PRO A 581 15.91 68.88 -40.25
CA PRO A 581 14.65 68.41 -40.88
C PRO A 581 14.48 66.87 -41.18
N GLU A 582 13.30 66.51 -41.70
CA GLU A 582 12.80 65.19 -42.19
C GLU A 582 13.49 64.63 -43.47
N PRO A 583 13.15 63.39 -43.93
CA PRO A 583 12.09 63.28 -44.96
C PRO A 583 11.16 62.02 -44.94
N LYS A 584 9.87 62.29 -45.24
CA LYS A 584 8.88 61.66 -46.17
C LYS A 584 9.25 60.30 -46.84
N GLY A 585 8.38 59.31 -47.09
CA GLY A 585 6.91 59.17 -47.09
C GLY A 585 6.45 58.34 -48.32
N ARG A 586 5.46 57.43 -48.19
CA ARG A 586 4.28 57.23 -49.10
C ARG A 586 3.47 55.97 -48.78
N ARG A 587 2.19 56.01 -49.17
CA ARG A 587 0.98 55.35 -48.64
C ARG A 587 0.25 54.51 -49.75
N PRO A 588 -0.92 53.87 -49.47
CA PRO A 588 -1.38 52.56 -49.98
C PRO A 588 -2.61 52.62 -50.93
N LYS A 589 -3.23 51.45 -51.25
CA LYS A 589 -4.63 51.19 -51.74
C LYS A 589 -4.92 49.67 -51.76
N ALA A 590 -6.14 49.09 -51.86
CA ALA A 590 -7.48 49.23 -51.25
C ALA A 590 -8.43 48.15 -51.86
N ALA A 591 -9.34 47.55 -51.06
CA ALA A 591 -10.69 46.93 -51.33
C ALA A 591 -10.88 45.84 -52.46
N ALA A 592 -11.85 44.90 -52.51
CA ALA A 592 -13.17 44.68 -51.88
C ALA A 592 -13.73 43.23 -52.10
N SER A 593 -14.55 42.73 -51.17
CA SER A 593 -15.84 41.95 -51.23
C SER A 593 -16.20 40.99 -52.41
N LYS A 594 -16.81 39.80 -52.22
CA LYS A 594 -18.23 39.52 -51.82
C LYS A 594 -18.52 38.00 -51.65
N ALA A 595 -19.60 37.70 -50.91
CA ALA A 595 -20.16 36.39 -50.53
C ALA A 595 -20.89 35.61 -51.65
N THR A 596 -21.20 34.31 -51.41
CA THR A 596 -22.56 33.65 -51.43
C THR A 596 -22.46 32.10 -51.61
N GLN A 597 -23.15 31.32 -50.77
CA GLN A 597 -23.53 29.89 -50.92
C GLN A 597 -25.01 29.82 -51.40
N PRO A 598 -25.60 28.76 -52.04
CA PRO A 598 -25.78 27.39 -51.45
C PRO A 598 -26.05 26.16 -52.39
N LYS A 599 -26.03 24.92 -51.80
CA LYS A 599 -26.86 23.66 -52.01
C LYS A 599 -27.02 23.04 -53.44
N VAL A 600 -27.24 21.74 -53.75
CA VAL A 600 -27.57 20.45 -53.09
C VAL A 600 -27.49 19.29 -54.15
N GLU A 601 -27.15 18.06 -53.71
CA GLU A 601 -27.44 16.67 -54.21
C GLU A 601 -27.25 16.19 -55.67
N ALA A 602 -26.54 15.04 -55.84
CA ALA A 602 -27.07 13.71 -56.24
C ALA A 602 -25.98 12.77 -56.82
N ALA A 603 -25.98 11.49 -56.41
CA ALA A 603 -25.11 10.39 -56.89
C ALA A 603 -25.65 9.75 -58.20
N PRO A 604 -24.91 8.91 -58.99
CA PRO A 604 -24.56 7.52 -58.58
C PRO A 604 -23.29 6.84 -59.20
N LEU A 605 -22.89 5.72 -58.56
CA LEU A 605 -22.21 4.49 -59.08
C LEU A 605 -20.71 4.47 -59.50
N SER A 606 -19.99 3.55 -58.85
CA SER A 606 -18.61 3.02 -59.01
C SER A 606 -18.44 2.09 -60.26
N PRO A 607 -17.25 1.52 -60.66
CA PRO A 607 -16.22 0.86 -59.80
C PRO A 607 -14.71 0.88 -60.25
N ASN A 608 -13.85 0.33 -59.36
CA ASN A 608 -12.48 -0.23 -59.55
C ASN A 608 -11.29 0.76 -59.73
N THR A 609 -10.09 0.63 -59.13
CA THR A 609 -9.40 -0.44 -58.35
C THR A 609 -8.10 0.12 -57.71
N SER A 610 -7.71 -0.46 -56.56
CA SER A 610 -6.35 -0.65 -55.99
C SER A 610 -5.50 0.51 -55.43
N ASP A 611 -5.29 0.40 -54.10
CA ASP A 611 -4.42 1.04 -53.08
C ASP A 611 -2.88 0.92 -53.36
N PRO A 612 -1.91 1.53 -52.59
CA PRO A 612 -1.88 1.66 -51.12
C PRO A 612 -1.31 2.97 -50.48
N GLY A 613 -1.82 3.32 -49.29
CA GLY A 613 -1.07 4.15 -48.32
C GLY A 613 -1.84 4.53 -47.05
N ARG A 614 -1.70 3.76 -45.94
CA ARG A 614 -2.37 4.06 -44.64
C ARG A 614 -1.55 3.65 -43.41
N GLY A 615 -1.65 4.49 -42.37
CA GLY A 615 -1.30 4.26 -40.95
C GLY A 615 -1.37 5.62 -40.22
N SER A 616 -2.09 5.87 -39.13
CA SER A 616 -2.63 5.00 -38.07
C SER A 616 -3.74 5.72 -37.27
N THR A 617 -5.00 5.26 -37.34
CA THR A 617 -6.14 5.60 -36.45
C THR A 617 -7.24 4.54 -36.58
N GLU A 618 -7.03 3.30 -36.11
CA GLU A 618 -8.04 2.22 -36.27
C GLU A 618 -8.38 1.40 -35.00
N THR A 619 -7.65 1.52 -33.90
CA THR A 619 -7.77 0.55 -32.78
C THR A 619 -9.07 0.60 -31.96
N SER A 620 -9.84 1.69 -32.00
CA SER A 620 -11.12 1.79 -31.25
C SER A 620 -12.31 1.21 -32.01
N GLY A 621 -12.31 1.31 -33.34
CA GLY A 621 -13.44 0.86 -34.17
C GLY A 621 -13.54 -0.66 -34.30
N ASP A 622 -12.40 -1.35 -34.28
CA ASP A 622 -12.35 -2.81 -34.40
C ASP A 622 -12.95 -3.51 -33.17
N ALA A 623 -12.76 -2.93 -31.98
CA ALA A 623 -13.32 -3.47 -30.74
C ALA A 623 -14.86 -3.45 -30.73
N GLU A 624 -15.45 -2.30 -31.09
CA GLU A 624 -16.91 -2.17 -31.18
C GLU A 624 -17.49 -3.07 -32.28
N ARG A 625 -16.78 -3.20 -33.41
CA ARG A 625 -17.18 -4.09 -34.51
C ARG A 625 -17.22 -5.56 -34.07
N PHE A 626 -16.19 -6.05 -33.38
CA PHE A 626 -16.17 -7.44 -32.90
C PHE A 626 -17.19 -7.71 -31.79
N ARG A 627 -17.41 -6.73 -30.90
CA ARG A 627 -18.45 -6.83 -29.85
C ARG A 627 -19.83 -6.92 -30.49
N ALA A 628 -20.12 -6.08 -31.49
CA ALA A 628 -21.38 -6.12 -32.23
C ALA A 628 -21.59 -7.46 -32.96
N MET A 629 -20.55 -8.04 -33.57
CA MET A 629 -20.64 -9.35 -34.21
C MET A 629 -20.94 -10.49 -33.22
N LEU A 630 -20.34 -10.45 -32.02
CA LEU A 630 -20.58 -11.46 -30.98
C LEU A 630 -21.96 -11.33 -30.34
N VAL A 631 -22.46 -10.11 -30.16
CA VAL A 631 -23.83 -9.85 -29.68
C VAL A 631 -24.85 -10.27 -30.73
N ALA A 632 -24.64 -9.94 -32.02
CA ALA A 632 -25.49 -10.42 -33.10
C ALA A 632 -25.49 -11.96 -33.20
N PHE A 633 -24.36 -12.62 -32.92
CA PHE A 633 -24.29 -14.08 -32.84
C PHE A 633 -25.05 -14.65 -31.64
N LEU A 634 -25.14 -13.94 -30.51
CA LEU A 634 -26.00 -14.30 -29.37
C LEU A 634 -27.49 -14.12 -29.67
N GLU A 635 -27.84 -13.29 -30.64
CA GLU A 635 -29.21 -13.09 -31.12
C GLU A 635 -29.59 -14.01 -32.30
N SER A 636 -28.60 -14.57 -33.03
CA SER A 636 -28.84 -15.43 -34.20
C SER A 636 -28.94 -16.93 -33.85
N SER A 637 -29.74 -17.71 -34.58
CA SER A 637 -29.90 -19.16 -34.36
C SER A 637 -28.69 -20.02 -34.81
N GLU A 638 -27.55 -19.40 -35.12
CA GLU A 638 -26.37 -20.12 -35.63
C GLU A 638 -25.60 -20.82 -34.48
N PRO A 639 -25.13 -22.07 -34.67
CA PRO A 639 -24.46 -22.81 -33.61
C PRO A 639 -23.00 -22.38 -33.40
N GLN A 640 -22.38 -21.71 -34.38
CA GLN A 640 -20.95 -21.39 -34.40
C GLN A 640 -20.67 -20.16 -35.26
N LEU A 641 -19.77 -19.29 -34.79
CA LEU A 641 -19.22 -18.16 -35.53
C LEU A 641 -17.72 -18.39 -35.81
N ASP A 642 -17.35 -18.34 -37.10
CA ASP A 642 -15.96 -18.49 -37.56
C ASP A 642 -15.36 -17.16 -37.99
N PHE A 643 -14.24 -16.80 -37.37
CA PHE A 643 -13.47 -15.63 -37.78
C PHE A 643 -12.40 -16.00 -38.81
N PRO A 644 -12.13 -15.13 -39.79
CA PRO A 644 -11.19 -15.40 -40.86
C PRO A 644 -9.74 -15.52 -40.34
N PRO A 645 -8.88 -16.27 -41.05
CA PRO A 645 -7.48 -16.44 -40.66
C PRO A 645 -6.63 -15.17 -40.80
N SER A 646 -7.18 -14.11 -41.41
CA SER A 646 -6.56 -12.80 -41.59
C SER A 646 -6.51 -11.94 -40.32
N LEU A 647 -7.14 -12.38 -39.21
CA LEU A 647 -7.05 -11.68 -37.94
C LEU A 647 -5.61 -11.60 -37.43
N SER A 648 -5.18 -10.38 -37.07
CA SER A 648 -3.93 -10.12 -36.37
C SER A 648 -3.94 -10.73 -34.96
N SER A 649 -2.76 -10.86 -34.37
CA SER A 649 -2.62 -11.38 -32.99
C SER A 649 -3.37 -10.54 -31.96
N HIS A 650 -3.44 -9.21 -32.17
CA HIS A 650 -4.14 -8.28 -31.28
C HIS A 650 -5.66 -8.43 -31.40
N GLU A 651 -6.21 -8.47 -32.63
CA GLU A 651 -7.65 -8.66 -32.84
C GLU A 651 -8.11 -10.04 -32.34
N ARG A 652 -7.30 -11.07 -32.54
CA ARG A 652 -7.59 -12.42 -32.02
C ARG A 652 -7.67 -12.46 -30.50
N LEU A 653 -6.78 -11.73 -29.81
CA LEU A 653 -6.83 -11.59 -28.35
C LEU A 653 -8.10 -10.87 -27.91
N LEU A 654 -8.48 -9.82 -28.65
CA LEU A 654 -9.66 -9.03 -28.35
C LEU A 654 -10.96 -9.85 -28.46
N VAL A 655 -11.08 -10.66 -29.51
CA VAL A 655 -12.23 -11.56 -29.72
C VAL A 655 -12.27 -12.66 -28.64
N HIS A 656 -11.11 -13.18 -28.19
CA HIS A 656 -11.07 -14.13 -27.08
C HIS A 656 -11.58 -13.51 -25.78
N LEU A 657 -11.10 -12.32 -25.41
CA LEU A 657 -11.52 -11.62 -24.20
C LEU A 657 -13.01 -11.29 -24.22
N MET A 658 -13.54 -10.84 -25.37
CA MET A 658 -14.96 -10.52 -25.52
C MET A 658 -15.86 -11.77 -25.50
N ALA A 659 -15.42 -12.87 -26.12
CA ALA A 659 -16.16 -14.13 -26.07
C ALA A 659 -16.19 -14.71 -24.64
N GLU A 660 -15.10 -14.55 -23.87
CA GLU A 660 -15.05 -14.93 -22.45
C GLU A 660 -15.97 -14.06 -21.59
N GLU A 661 -15.96 -12.74 -21.81
CA GLU A 661 -16.87 -11.78 -21.15
C GLU A 661 -18.35 -12.13 -21.40
N LEU A 662 -18.68 -12.61 -22.60
CA LEU A 662 -20.03 -13.00 -23.02
C LEU A 662 -20.37 -14.47 -22.70
N GLY A 663 -19.49 -15.22 -22.02
CA GLY A 663 -19.75 -16.60 -21.60
C GLY A 663 -19.78 -17.64 -22.74
N LEU A 664 -19.22 -17.31 -23.90
CA LEU A 664 -19.14 -18.17 -25.08
C LEU A 664 -17.88 -19.05 -25.06
N GLN A 665 -17.94 -20.26 -25.63
CA GLN A 665 -16.75 -21.08 -25.82
C GLN A 665 -15.95 -20.57 -27.02
N HIS A 666 -14.63 -20.40 -26.86
CA HIS A 666 -13.75 -19.91 -27.92
C HIS A 666 -12.50 -20.76 -28.10
N VAL A 667 -12.20 -21.16 -29.34
CA VAL A 667 -11.00 -21.98 -29.66
C VAL A 667 -10.34 -21.47 -30.94
N SER A 668 -9.03 -21.27 -30.88
CA SER A 668 -8.21 -21.05 -32.07
C SER A 668 -7.73 -22.40 -32.62
N THR A 669 -8.17 -22.78 -33.82
CA THR A 669 -7.80 -24.05 -34.47
C THR A 669 -6.96 -23.82 -35.74
N GLY A 670 -5.96 -24.66 -35.99
CA GLY A 670 -5.10 -24.64 -37.18
C GLY A 670 -3.71 -24.02 -36.95
N GLU A 671 -2.75 -24.35 -37.84
CA GLU A 671 -1.37 -23.87 -37.78
C GLU A 671 -1.05 -22.86 -38.90
N GLY A 672 -0.19 -21.88 -38.59
CA GLY A 672 0.29 -20.89 -39.56
C GLY A 672 -0.83 -20.06 -40.21
N ARG A 673 -0.83 -19.98 -41.55
CA ARG A 673 -1.79 -19.18 -42.36
C ARG A 673 -3.22 -19.74 -42.39
N LEU A 674 -3.45 -20.93 -41.85
CA LEU A 674 -4.77 -21.58 -41.79
C LEU A 674 -5.42 -21.47 -40.40
N ARG A 675 -4.82 -20.73 -39.46
CA ARG A 675 -5.32 -20.57 -38.09
C ARG A 675 -6.58 -19.70 -38.06
N ARG A 676 -7.71 -20.29 -37.67
CA ARG A 676 -9.02 -19.62 -37.55
C ARG A 676 -9.49 -19.63 -36.10
N LEU A 677 -10.23 -18.60 -35.70
CA LEU A 677 -10.82 -18.50 -34.37
C LEU A 677 -12.31 -18.83 -34.46
N ARG A 678 -12.74 -19.77 -33.61
CA ARG A 678 -14.10 -20.29 -33.52
C ARG A 678 -14.74 -19.86 -32.22
N VAL A 679 -15.98 -19.37 -32.27
CA VAL A 679 -16.80 -19.07 -31.10
C VAL A 679 -18.10 -19.88 -31.17
N ARG A 680 -18.50 -20.51 -30.06
CA ARG A 680 -19.69 -21.37 -29.95
C ARG A 680 -20.49 -21.05 -28.70
N ARG A 681 -21.80 -21.25 -28.77
CA ARG A 681 -22.70 -21.18 -27.60
C ARG A 681 -22.41 -22.37 -26.68
N LYS A 682 -22.50 -22.13 -25.37
CA LYS A 682 -22.31 -23.16 -24.35
C LYS A 682 -23.66 -23.86 -24.13
N GLU A 683 -23.81 -25.09 -24.60
CA GLU A 683 -25.02 -25.87 -24.29
C GLU A 683 -25.08 -26.20 -22.79
N PRO A 684 -26.27 -26.19 -22.17
CA PRO A 684 -26.44 -26.68 -20.81
C PRO A 684 -26.18 -28.19 -20.79
N ALA A 685 -25.28 -28.63 -19.92
CA ALA A 685 -24.97 -30.05 -19.75
C ALA A 685 -26.19 -30.78 -19.17
N GLU A 686 -26.87 -31.60 -19.98
CA GLU A 686 -27.78 -32.61 -19.48
C GLU A 686 -27.02 -33.84 -18.94
N PRO A 687 -27.54 -34.51 -17.90
CA PRO A 687 -26.91 -35.68 -17.32
C PRO A 687 -27.34 -36.96 -18.03
N GLY A 688 -26.41 -37.68 -18.69
CA GLY A 688 -26.63 -39.09 -19.02
C GLY A 688 -25.83 -39.66 -20.20
N SER A 689 -24.86 -40.51 -19.86
CA SER A 689 -24.48 -41.78 -20.54
C SER A 689 -24.40 -41.84 -22.09
N GLU A 690 -23.20 -42.06 -22.64
CA GLU A 690 -22.86 -43.35 -23.27
C GLU A 690 -21.36 -43.48 -23.64
N ARG A 691 -20.76 -44.56 -23.10
CA ARG A 691 -19.90 -45.58 -23.73
C ARG A 691 -18.68 -45.18 -24.57
N LEU A 692 -17.51 -45.55 -24.03
CA LEU A 692 -16.53 -46.34 -24.77
C LEU A 692 -16.30 -47.70 -24.07
N SER A 693 -16.35 -48.75 -24.86
CA SER A 693 -16.29 -50.18 -24.51
C SER A 693 -14.84 -50.64 -24.19
N PRO A 694 -14.69 -51.82 -23.55
CA PRO A 694 -13.54 -52.16 -22.69
C PRO A 694 -12.46 -53.03 -23.36
N PRO A 695 -11.27 -53.20 -22.75
CA PRO A 695 -10.47 -54.40 -22.92
C PRO A 695 -10.94 -55.50 -21.95
N GLN A 696 -11.18 -56.70 -22.46
CA GLN A 696 -11.50 -57.92 -21.70
C GLN A 696 -10.28 -58.87 -21.57
N PRO A 697 -10.30 -59.90 -20.70
CA PRO A 697 -9.31 -60.09 -19.62
C PRO A 697 -8.46 -61.38 -19.77
N PRO A 698 -7.76 -61.80 -18.71
CA PRO A 698 -8.10 -63.09 -18.08
C PRO A 698 -8.35 -62.91 -16.57
N SER A 699 -9.52 -63.32 -16.07
CA SER A 699 -9.74 -64.60 -15.35
C SER A 699 -8.74 -64.79 -14.19
N THR A 700 -9.13 -64.70 -12.93
CA THR A 700 -10.06 -65.59 -12.24
C THR A 700 -10.32 -65.02 -10.83
N ALA A 701 -11.58 -65.00 -10.43
CA ALA A 701 -12.02 -65.21 -9.04
C ALA A 701 -12.92 -66.46 -9.12
N PRO A 702 -13.07 -67.32 -8.08
CA PRO A 702 -13.75 -66.89 -6.84
C PRO A 702 -13.32 -67.79 -5.63
N PRO A 703 -14.06 -67.89 -4.48
CA PRO A 703 -15.24 -67.14 -4.05
C PRO A 703 -15.15 -66.61 -2.58
N ALA A 704 -16.05 -65.66 -2.27
CA ALA A 704 -16.56 -65.40 -0.91
C ALA A 704 -17.73 -66.39 -0.62
N PRO A 705 -18.60 -66.24 0.40
CA PRO A 705 -18.51 -65.67 1.74
C PRO A 705 -19.07 -66.65 2.81
N ALA A 706 -19.03 -66.31 4.10
CA ALA A 706 -20.07 -66.74 5.04
C ALA A 706 -20.14 -65.79 6.26
N GLU A 707 -21.19 -64.98 6.30
CA GLU A 707 -21.75 -64.48 7.56
C GLU A 707 -22.63 -65.58 8.15
N ILE A 708 -22.48 -65.89 9.44
CA ILE A 708 -23.57 -66.36 10.32
C ILE A 708 -23.34 -65.72 11.69
N GLY A 709 -24.38 -65.06 12.20
CA GLY A 709 -24.38 -64.35 13.47
C GLY A 709 -24.61 -65.22 14.72
N GLY A 710 -24.66 -64.54 15.86
CA GLY A 710 -25.28 -65.05 17.08
C GLY A 710 -24.44 -64.86 18.36
N GLY A 711 -24.90 -63.97 19.24
CA GLY A 711 -25.02 -64.28 20.68
C GLY A 711 -23.86 -63.94 21.64
N SER A 712 -24.06 -62.86 22.38
CA SER A 712 -23.85 -62.68 23.85
C SER A 712 -22.49 -63.01 24.51
N GLY A 713 -21.94 -62.01 25.23
CA GLY A 713 -21.20 -62.25 26.49
C GLY A 713 -20.06 -61.26 26.83
N GLY A 714 -20.35 -60.31 27.74
CA GLY A 714 -19.41 -59.80 28.78
C GLY A 714 -18.14 -59.00 28.39
N PRO A 715 -17.76 -57.95 29.16
CA PRO A 715 -16.67 -57.06 28.81
C PRO A 715 -15.30 -57.63 29.22
N GLY A 716 -14.45 -57.95 28.24
CA GLY A 716 -13.04 -58.26 28.46
C GLY A 716 -12.21 -56.99 28.62
N LYS A 717 -11.58 -56.81 29.78
CA LYS A 717 -10.60 -55.75 30.07
C LYS A 717 -9.50 -55.74 28.99
N VAL A 718 -9.41 -54.65 28.25
CA VAL A 718 -8.25 -54.35 27.40
C VAL A 718 -7.09 -53.96 28.34
N ASP A 719 -6.02 -54.76 28.38
CA ASP A 719 -4.85 -54.47 29.19
C ASP A 719 -4.01 -53.37 28.54
N LEU A 720 -4.33 -52.12 28.90
CA LEU A 720 -3.69 -50.89 28.45
C LEU A 720 -2.17 -50.86 28.71
N LYS A 721 -1.64 -51.66 29.64
CA LYS A 721 -0.20 -51.73 29.89
C LYS A 721 0.55 -52.45 28.77
N SER A 722 -0.04 -53.48 28.17
CA SER A 722 0.56 -54.21 27.05
C SER A 722 0.70 -53.32 25.79
N LEU A 723 -0.36 -52.59 25.46
CA LEU A 723 -0.39 -51.61 24.36
C LEU A 723 0.54 -50.40 24.59
N HIS A 724 0.69 -49.95 25.85
CA HIS A 724 1.63 -48.88 26.19
C HIS A 724 3.09 -49.33 26.07
N LEU A 725 3.41 -50.54 26.52
CA LEU A 725 4.76 -51.10 26.41
C LEU A 725 5.17 -51.34 24.95
N GLU A 726 4.25 -51.81 24.10
CA GLU A 726 4.49 -51.93 22.65
C GLU A 726 4.75 -50.57 21.98
N ARG A 727 4.04 -49.52 22.40
CA ARG A 727 4.20 -48.16 21.86
C ARG A 727 5.54 -47.54 22.26
N VAL A 728 5.95 -47.73 23.53
CA VAL A 728 7.25 -47.27 24.05
C VAL A 728 8.41 -48.04 23.40
N GLN A 729 8.25 -49.33 23.11
CA GLN A 729 9.27 -50.10 22.39
C GLN A 729 9.43 -49.64 20.94
N ARG A 730 8.32 -49.29 20.25
CA ARG A 730 8.38 -48.70 18.90
C ARG A 730 9.03 -47.32 18.89
N GLU A 731 8.79 -46.50 19.91
CA GLU A 731 9.46 -45.19 20.04
C GLU A 731 10.95 -45.32 20.34
N LYS A 732 11.35 -46.25 21.21
CA LYS A 732 12.77 -46.53 21.47
C LYS A 732 13.50 -47.04 20.23
N ALA A 733 12.89 -47.95 19.47
CA ALA A 733 13.46 -48.44 18.21
C ALA A 733 13.62 -47.31 17.17
N ARG A 734 12.67 -46.36 17.13
CA ARG A 734 12.72 -45.20 16.24
C ARG A 734 13.78 -44.18 16.67
N GLN A 735 13.97 -43.97 17.98
CA GLN A 735 15.03 -43.11 18.52
C GLN A 735 16.44 -43.73 18.37
N GLU A 736 16.58 -45.06 18.48
CA GLU A 736 17.85 -45.75 18.20
C GLU A 736 18.21 -45.73 16.71
N ALA A 737 17.22 -45.85 15.82
CA ALA A 737 17.44 -45.68 14.38
C ALA A 737 17.89 -44.24 14.04
N MET A 738 17.32 -43.24 14.71
CA MET A 738 17.69 -41.83 14.53
C MET A 738 19.06 -41.49 15.14
N ARG A 739 19.46 -42.13 16.25
CA ARG A 739 20.81 -42.00 16.83
C ARG A 739 21.88 -42.71 16.00
N LYS A 740 21.56 -43.82 15.31
CA LYS A 740 22.48 -44.47 14.35
C LYS A 740 22.66 -43.68 13.05
N ALA A 741 21.74 -42.76 12.72
CA ALA A 741 21.85 -41.90 11.55
C ALA A 741 22.75 -40.66 11.75
N LEU A 742 23.18 -40.38 12.98
CA LEU A 742 24.03 -39.22 13.32
C LEU A 742 25.30 -39.68 14.05
N GLY A 743 26.27 -40.17 13.27
CA GLY A 743 27.65 -40.40 13.73
C GLY A 743 28.56 -39.19 13.48
N PRO A 744 29.60 -38.96 14.30
CA PRO A 744 30.35 -37.71 14.34
C PRO A 744 31.51 -37.68 13.33
N GLN A 745 31.74 -36.56 12.65
CA GLN A 745 33.00 -36.31 11.96
C GLN A 745 33.65 -35.01 12.45
N GLY A 746 34.75 -35.19 13.18
CA GLY A 746 35.80 -34.21 13.39
C GLY A 746 36.74 -34.12 12.19
N SER A 747 37.48 -33.01 12.16
CA SER A 747 38.38 -32.53 11.10
C SER A 747 39.51 -33.48 10.69
N SER A 748 39.80 -33.56 9.38
CA SER A 748 41.17 -33.41 8.85
C SER A 748 41.18 -33.24 7.31
N ARG A 749 42.11 -32.40 6.84
CA ARG A 749 42.36 -32.06 5.42
C ARG A 749 43.02 -33.21 4.65
N LYS A 750 42.67 -33.39 3.37
CA LYS A 750 43.64 -33.59 2.26
C LYS A 750 42.99 -33.46 0.87
N LYS A 751 43.75 -32.84 -0.04
CA LYS A 751 43.56 -32.74 -1.50
C LYS A 751 43.53 -34.14 -2.13
N ASP A 752 42.68 -34.37 -3.13
CA ASP A 752 43.13 -34.77 -4.47
C ASP A 752 42.04 -34.69 -5.56
N LYS A 753 42.50 -34.49 -6.79
CA LYS A 753 41.77 -34.42 -8.07
C LYS A 753 41.42 -35.82 -8.58
N SER A 754 40.25 -35.98 -9.23
CA SER A 754 40.13 -36.71 -10.50
C SER A 754 38.77 -36.50 -11.19
N GLU A 755 38.82 -36.44 -12.51
CA GLU A 755 37.70 -36.44 -13.46
C GLU A 755 36.95 -37.78 -13.49
N ALA A 756 35.66 -37.79 -13.83
CA ALA A 756 35.08 -38.51 -14.98
C ALA A 756 33.54 -38.66 -14.89
N LYS A 757 32.95 -38.71 -16.10
CA LYS A 757 31.53 -38.82 -16.49
C LYS A 757 30.79 -40.06 -15.96
N GLY A 758 29.47 -39.91 -15.78
CA GLY A 758 28.49 -41.02 -15.81
C GLY A 758 27.02 -40.59 -15.66
N ARG A 759 26.21 -40.78 -16.71
CA ARG A 759 24.72 -40.94 -16.70
C ARG A 759 24.38 -42.23 -15.92
N ALA A 760 23.24 -42.49 -15.27
CA ALA A 760 21.86 -41.99 -15.30
C ALA A 760 21.16 -42.44 -13.98
N GLY A 761 19.95 -41.92 -13.69
CA GLY A 761 19.06 -42.50 -12.69
C GLY A 761 17.94 -41.56 -12.26
N ALA A 762 16.78 -41.67 -12.92
CA ALA A 762 15.54 -41.00 -12.49
C ALA A 762 14.93 -41.78 -11.32
N GLY A 763 14.74 -41.11 -10.18
CA GLY A 763 14.05 -41.67 -9.02
C GLY A 763 14.13 -40.76 -7.79
N SER A 764 13.03 -40.08 -7.51
CA SER A 764 12.64 -39.40 -6.25
C SER A 764 13.61 -38.39 -5.61
N VAL A 765 13.14 -37.14 -5.45
CA VAL A 765 13.19 -36.28 -4.24
C VAL A 765 13.08 -34.83 -4.72
N ALA A 766 11.91 -34.22 -4.53
CA ALA A 766 11.66 -32.81 -4.77
C ALA A 766 11.35 -32.15 -3.43
N GLU A 767 12.38 -31.74 -2.69
CA GLU A 767 12.26 -30.77 -1.58
C GLU A 767 13.61 -30.12 -1.20
N GLU A 768 14.76 -30.62 -1.67
CA GLU A 768 16.09 -30.04 -1.36
C GLU A 768 16.66 -29.04 -2.41
N ASP A 769 15.97 -28.80 -3.53
CA ASP A 769 16.55 -28.03 -4.65
C ASP A 769 16.26 -26.51 -4.57
N ILE A 770 15.37 -26.06 -3.68
CA ILE A 770 15.00 -24.63 -3.59
C ILE A 770 16.14 -23.80 -2.98
N ASP A 771 16.80 -24.29 -1.93
CA ASP A 771 17.92 -23.59 -1.31
C ASP A 771 19.16 -23.58 -2.22
N ALA A 772 19.33 -24.62 -3.04
CA ALA A 772 20.35 -24.67 -4.08
C ALA A 772 20.07 -23.65 -5.20
N LEU A 773 18.80 -23.52 -5.62
CA LEU A 773 18.36 -22.51 -6.60
C LEU A 773 18.48 -21.09 -6.05
N ILE A 774 18.15 -20.85 -4.78
CA ILE A 774 18.33 -19.56 -4.10
C ILE A 774 19.82 -19.23 -4.01
N SER A 775 20.65 -20.18 -3.60
CA SER A 775 22.10 -19.99 -3.53
C SER A 775 22.73 -19.72 -4.90
N ALA A 776 22.24 -20.39 -5.95
CA ALA A 776 22.66 -20.16 -7.33
C ALA A 776 22.21 -18.78 -7.84
N ALA A 777 21.00 -18.35 -7.51
CA ALA A 777 20.47 -17.03 -7.86
C ALA A 777 21.26 -15.91 -7.14
N VAL A 778 21.50 -16.04 -5.84
CA VAL A 778 22.32 -15.10 -5.05
C VAL A 778 23.74 -15.01 -5.61
N LYS A 779 24.33 -16.13 -6.02
CA LYS A 779 25.67 -16.16 -6.62
C LYS A 779 25.69 -15.50 -8.01
N ALA A 780 24.64 -15.67 -8.82
CA ALA A 780 24.51 -15.02 -10.11
C ALA A 780 24.32 -13.50 -9.99
N ASP A 781 23.67 -13.03 -8.92
CA ASP A 781 23.40 -11.61 -8.70
C ASP A 781 24.56 -10.85 -8.02
N THR A 782 25.44 -11.59 -7.34
CA THR A 782 26.63 -11.04 -6.64
C THR A 782 27.92 -11.09 -7.48
N THR A 783 27.89 -11.75 -8.65
CA THR A 783 29.04 -11.82 -9.57
C THR A 783 28.74 -11.17 -10.92
N CYS A 784 29.77 -10.58 -11.53
CA CYS A 784 29.64 -9.90 -12.82
C CYS A 784 29.09 -10.83 -13.91
N SER A 785 28.03 -10.40 -14.59
CA SER A 785 27.34 -11.16 -15.63
C SER A 785 28.11 -11.30 -16.97
N PHE A 786 29.35 -10.81 -17.04
CA PHE A 786 30.18 -10.93 -18.24
C PHE A 786 30.85 -12.32 -18.31
N PRO A 787 30.85 -13.02 -19.46
CA PRO A 787 31.46 -14.34 -19.59
C PRO A 787 32.91 -14.35 -19.10
N ARG A 788 33.23 -15.29 -18.20
CA ARG A 788 34.56 -15.46 -17.58
C ARG A 788 35.01 -14.36 -16.61
N CYS A 789 34.17 -13.39 -16.25
CA CYS A 789 34.45 -12.44 -15.19
C CYS A 789 33.99 -12.98 -13.82
N LYS A 790 34.84 -12.92 -12.79
CA LYS A 790 34.51 -13.35 -11.41
C LYS A 790 34.46 -12.17 -10.42
N ALA A 791 34.47 -10.94 -10.91
CA ALA A 791 34.44 -9.75 -10.05
C ALA A 791 33.09 -9.66 -9.31
N SER A 792 33.15 -9.32 -8.02
CA SER A 792 31.95 -9.05 -7.23
C SER A 792 31.29 -7.75 -7.69
N VAL A 793 29.96 -7.75 -7.77
CA VAL A 793 29.15 -6.59 -8.16
C VAL A 793 28.27 -6.08 -7.01
N THR A 794 28.51 -6.56 -5.78
CA THR A 794 27.68 -6.25 -4.60
C THR A 794 27.77 -4.78 -4.18
N THR A 795 28.94 -4.15 -4.32
CA THR A 795 29.19 -2.75 -3.88
C THR A 795 29.36 -1.75 -5.02
N LEU A 796 29.95 -2.14 -6.16
CA LEU A 796 30.28 -1.23 -7.28
C LEU A 796 29.79 -1.76 -8.64
N GLY A 797 28.77 -2.63 -8.63
CA GLY A 797 28.14 -3.14 -9.84
C GLY A 797 27.17 -2.14 -10.45
N GLN A 798 27.21 -1.98 -11.77
CA GLN A 798 26.20 -1.22 -12.50
C GLN A 798 25.25 -2.15 -13.26
N LEU A 799 23.97 -1.81 -13.22
CA LEU A 799 22.91 -2.52 -13.93
C LEU A 799 22.84 -2.00 -15.36
N CYS A 800 22.94 -2.89 -16.36
CA CYS A 800 22.67 -2.49 -17.73
C CYS A 800 21.15 -2.38 -17.96
N LEU A 801 20.68 -1.19 -18.36
CA LEU A 801 19.27 -0.89 -18.64
C LEU A 801 18.70 -1.65 -19.84
N HIS A 802 19.53 -2.29 -20.67
CA HIS A 802 19.09 -2.99 -21.89
C HIS A 802 18.97 -4.51 -21.74
N CYS A 803 19.72 -5.13 -20.82
CA CYS A 803 19.65 -6.56 -20.54
C CYS A 803 19.27 -6.90 -19.10
N GLY A 804 19.20 -5.91 -18.20
CA GLY A 804 18.82 -6.09 -16.80
C GLY A 804 19.83 -6.89 -15.98
N ARG A 805 21.09 -6.99 -16.42
CA ARG A 805 22.15 -7.74 -15.72
C ARG A 805 23.18 -6.79 -15.08
N ARG A 806 23.75 -7.21 -13.94
CA ARG A 806 24.77 -6.44 -13.21
C ARG A 806 26.18 -6.77 -13.72
N HIS A 807 26.95 -5.73 -14.00
CA HIS A 807 28.32 -5.82 -14.49
C HIS A 807 29.26 -4.99 -13.61
N CYS A 808 30.51 -5.44 -13.48
CA CYS A 808 31.54 -4.64 -12.80
C CYS A 808 31.91 -3.41 -13.65
N LEU A 809 32.59 -2.43 -13.04
CA LEU A 809 32.97 -1.16 -13.68
C LEU A 809 33.80 -1.34 -14.98
N SER A 810 34.49 -2.46 -15.19
CA SER A 810 35.20 -2.72 -16.44
C SER A 810 34.30 -3.26 -17.57
N HIS A 811 33.12 -3.80 -17.26
CA HIS A 811 32.23 -4.48 -18.20
C HIS A 811 30.82 -3.85 -18.28
N HIS A 812 30.57 -2.76 -17.55
CA HIS A 812 29.26 -2.09 -17.49
C HIS A 812 28.85 -1.42 -18.81
N ILE A 813 29.81 -1.11 -19.67
CA ILE A 813 29.58 -0.44 -20.96
C ILE A 813 28.74 -1.35 -21.88
N PRO A 814 27.58 -0.92 -22.40
CA PRO A 814 26.68 -1.72 -23.24
C PRO A 814 27.36 -2.41 -24.43
N GLU A 815 28.33 -1.75 -25.06
CA GLU A 815 29.12 -2.29 -26.18
C GLU A 815 29.95 -3.51 -25.77
N VAL A 816 30.44 -3.54 -24.54
CA VAL A 816 31.36 -4.58 -24.05
C VAL A 816 30.63 -5.90 -23.84
N HIS A 817 29.38 -5.87 -23.35
CA HIS A 817 28.59 -7.06 -23.04
C HIS A 817 27.45 -7.33 -24.04
N GLY A 818 27.54 -6.76 -25.26
CA GLY A 818 26.66 -7.10 -26.39
C GLY A 818 25.31 -6.35 -26.45
N CYS A 819 25.12 -5.33 -25.61
CA CYS A 819 23.93 -4.46 -25.64
C CYS A 819 24.13 -3.16 -26.45
N GLY A 820 25.28 -2.97 -27.08
CA GLY A 820 25.62 -1.73 -27.81
C GLY A 820 24.64 -1.37 -28.93
N GLU A 821 24.11 -2.35 -29.68
CA GLU A 821 23.11 -2.11 -30.73
C GLU A 821 21.80 -1.55 -30.15
N LYS A 822 21.33 -2.13 -29.02
CA LYS A 822 20.13 -1.66 -28.31
C LYS A 822 20.34 -0.29 -27.69
N ALA A 823 21.53 -0.02 -27.14
CA ALA A 823 21.88 1.30 -26.62
C ALA A 823 21.90 2.36 -27.72
N LYS A 824 22.48 2.05 -28.88
CA LYS A 824 22.49 2.93 -30.06
C LYS A 824 21.09 3.17 -30.62
N ALA A 825 20.26 2.13 -30.71
CA ALA A 825 18.87 2.26 -31.16
C ALA A 825 18.04 3.13 -30.19
N HIS A 826 18.18 2.90 -28.89
CA HIS A 826 17.51 3.68 -27.84
C HIS A 826 17.97 5.15 -27.85
N ALA A 827 19.27 5.42 -28.03
CA ALA A 827 19.78 6.78 -28.18
C ALA A 827 19.25 7.47 -29.45
N ARG A 828 19.18 6.76 -30.59
CA ARG A 828 18.59 7.29 -31.84
C ARG A 828 17.09 7.59 -31.69
N GLN A 829 16.35 6.72 -30.99
CA GLN A 829 14.93 6.93 -30.70
C GLN A 829 14.70 8.11 -29.77
N ARG A 830 15.54 8.28 -28.72
CA ARG A 830 15.48 9.46 -27.85
C ARG A 830 15.81 10.73 -28.61
N ILE A 831 16.85 10.75 -29.45
CA ILE A 831 17.19 11.92 -30.28
C ILE A 831 16.04 12.27 -31.25
N SER A 832 15.40 11.27 -31.84
CA SER A 832 14.24 11.44 -32.73
C SER A 832 12.99 11.95 -32.01
N ARG A 833 12.82 11.61 -30.73
CA ARG A 833 11.62 11.89 -29.93
C ARG A 833 11.73 13.14 -29.05
N GLU A 834 12.93 13.46 -28.58
CA GLU A 834 13.23 14.57 -27.65
C GLU A 834 13.84 15.79 -28.38
N GLY A 835 14.34 15.65 -29.61
CA GLY A 835 14.78 16.77 -30.46
C GLY A 835 16.01 17.56 -29.97
N VAL A 836 16.63 17.19 -28.84
CA VAL A 836 17.75 17.89 -28.23
C VAL A 836 18.98 16.98 -28.13
N LEU A 837 20.12 17.47 -28.62
CA LEU A 837 21.46 16.90 -28.38
C LEU A 837 22.06 17.57 -27.13
N TYR A 838 22.73 16.79 -26.27
CA TYR A 838 23.29 17.24 -24.99
C TYR A 838 24.30 18.40 -25.13
N PRO A 839 24.54 19.16 -24.03
CA PRO A 839 25.53 20.24 -24.00
C PRO A 839 26.93 19.67 -24.27
N GLY A 840 27.56 20.14 -25.34
CA GLY A 840 28.87 19.66 -25.81
C GLY A 840 28.91 19.29 -27.29
N SER A 841 27.74 19.10 -27.94
CA SER A 841 27.66 19.09 -29.40
C SER A 841 27.37 20.50 -29.92
N GLY A 842 28.25 21.04 -30.75
CA GLY A 842 28.12 22.36 -31.36
C GLY A 842 26.76 22.59 -32.02
N SER A 843 26.33 23.86 -32.01
CA SER A 843 25.11 24.34 -32.64
C SER A 843 25.00 23.93 -34.11
N LYS A 844 23.77 23.71 -34.60
CA LYS A 844 23.45 23.43 -36.01
C LYS A 844 24.28 24.32 -36.95
N ASP A 845 25.09 23.69 -37.78
CA ASP A 845 25.84 24.35 -38.84
C ASP A 845 24.87 25.18 -39.70
N LYS A 846 25.09 26.50 -39.73
CA LYS A 846 24.69 27.29 -40.89
C LYS A 846 25.44 26.67 -42.07
N THR A 847 24.71 26.30 -43.12
CA THR A 847 25.29 25.74 -44.35
C THR A 847 26.49 26.59 -44.79
N LEU A 848 27.69 26.03 -44.67
CA LEU A 848 28.93 26.70 -45.03
C LEU A 848 28.92 27.05 -46.51
N ASP A 849 29.32 28.28 -46.83
CA ASP A 849 29.45 28.79 -48.18
C ASP A 849 30.30 27.83 -49.06
N PRO A 850 29.86 27.49 -50.30
CA PRO A 850 30.50 26.47 -51.12
C PRO A 850 32.00 26.69 -51.39
N ALA A 851 32.44 27.95 -51.47
CA ALA A 851 33.87 28.28 -51.64
C ALA A 851 34.67 27.92 -50.39
N THR A 852 34.12 28.20 -49.21
CA THR A 852 34.72 27.88 -47.92
C THR A 852 34.80 26.36 -47.71
N ARG A 853 33.76 25.62 -48.15
CA ARG A 853 33.74 24.15 -48.12
C ARG A 853 34.82 23.54 -49.02
N ALA A 854 34.99 24.06 -50.23
CA ALA A 854 36.04 23.58 -51.15
C ALA A 854 37.45 23.85 -50.61
N GLN A 855 37.67 24.98 -49.94
CA GLN A 855 38.96 25.32 -49.34
C GLN A 855 39.30 24.43 -48.14
N LEU A 856 38.30 24.11 -47.30
CA LEU A 856 38.45 23.19 -46.18
C LEU A 856 38.70 21.76 -46.65
N GLN A 857 38.04 21.33 -47.73
CA GLN A 857 38.27 20.01 -48.34
C GLN A 857 39.73 19.87 -48.80
N ARG A 858 40.29 20.88 -49.50
CA ARG A 858 41.70 20.86 -49.94
C ARG A 858 42.68 20.80 -48.77
N ARG A 859 42.41 21.53 -47.68
CA ARG A 859 43.25 21.49 -46.46
C ARG A 859 43.18 20.12 -45.76
N LEU A 860 42.01 19.48 -45.78
CA LEU A 860 41.84 18.14 -45.23
C LEU A 860 42.63 17.11 -46.04
N ASP A 861 42.56 17.19 -47.37
CA ASP A 861 43.30 16.31 -48.26
C ASP A 861 44.83 16.50 -48.12
N GLN A 862 45.29 17.74 -47.96
CA GLN A 862 46.69 18.04 -47.64
C GLN A 862 47.13 17.40 -46.31
N LYS A 863 46.35 17.56 -45.23
CA LYS A 863 46.66 16.94 -43.93
C LYS A 863 46.62 15.42 -43.97
N LEU A 864 45.69 14.84 -44.72
CA LEU A 864 45.62 13.39 -44.91
C LEU A 864 46.85 12.90 -45.69
N SER A 865 47.33 13.65 -46.68
CA SER A 865 48.56 13.33 -47.40
C SER A 865 49.80 13.38 -46.50
N GLU A 866 49.90 14.38 -45.60
CA GLU A 866 50.97 14.48 -44.59
C GLU A 866 50.92 13.35 -43.56
N LEU A 867 49.73 13.00 -43.06
CA LEU A 867 49.59 11.89 -42.13
C LEU A 867 49.89 10.54 -42.80
N THR A 868 49.62 10.43 -44.10
CA THR A 868 49.94 9.23 -44.89
C THR A 868 51.44 9.14 -45.18
N SER A 869 52.13 10.26 -45.41
CA SER A 869 53.59 10.30 -45.57
C SER A 869 54.31 10.01 -44.24
N GLN A 870 53.79 10.53 -43.11
CA GLN A 870 54.29 10.20 -41.77
C GLN A 870 54.11 8.70 -41.42
N ARG A 871 53.03 8.07 -41.89
CA ARG A 871 52.82 6.62 -41.73
C ARG A 871 53.75 5.78 -42.61
N LYS A 872 54.18 6.28 -43.79
CA LYS A 872 55.19 5.62 -44.63
C LYS A 872 56.60 5.77 -44.07
N GLY A 873 56.92 6.90 -43.43
CA GLY A 873 58.21 7.12 -42.74
C GLY A 873 58.45 6.14 -41.60
N ARG A 874 57.45 5.91 -40.75
CA ARG A 874 57.55 4.98 -39.59
C ARG A 874 57.61 3.49 -39.93
N LYS A 875 57.36 3.10 -41.19
CA LYS A 875 57.44 1.70 -41.61
C LYS A 875 58.85 1.29 -42.06
N LYS A 876 59.73 2.25 -42.35
CA LYS A 876 61.12 2.01 -42.76
C LYS A 876 62.09 1.86 -41.57
N ASP A 877 61.72 2.35 -40.38
CA ASP A 877 62.54 2.27 -39.16
C ASP A 877 62.24 1.04 -38.29
N ARG A 878 61.45 0.08 -38.80
CA ARG A 878 61.11 -1.17 -38.11
C ARG A 878 61.63 -2.44 -38.78
N GLU A 879 62.41 -2.31 -39.86
CA GLU A 879 63.09 -3.41 -40.58
C GLU A 879 64.60 -3.16 -40.75
N LYS A 880 65.27 -2.51 -39.78
CA LYS A 880 66.73 -2.51 -39.66
C LYS A 880 67.16 -2.81 -38.24
#